data_AF-A0A7T1DXW6-F1
#
_entry.id   AF-A0A7T1DXW6-F1
#
_cell.length_a   1.000
_cell.length_b   1.000
_cell.length_c   1.000
_cell.angle_alpha   90.00
_cell.angle_beta   90.00
_cell.angle_gamma   90.00
#
_symmetry.space_group_name_H-M   'P 1'
#
loop_
_entity.id
_entity.type
_entity.pdbx_description
1 polymer ?
#
loop_
_entity_poly.entity_id
_entity_poly.type
_entity_poly.pdbx_seq_one_letter_code
_entity_poly.pdbx_strand_id
1 'polypeptide(L)'
;MFQRSPRHTLIALLACICAGPQGAAAHASPPVSLTQLEDRARAFAPSARLAQADVTVAEQRSAALQAGSGAQLFGGAGVDNAREAVTDTLSRDYQRTQMHLGVRWPLLGTRAAQQRTVDDAQHAVEQSRLRRLQMENEAVLAVRRAYVRHLRSVERIRLADAFLRVRAEAQEQLASRHAAGVLLEADRLDLGGLFNIVQATHDSQSAARDLARAEIERLTGQPAAAVQTQEPAWPQTCLAPSAAAQDRSPAVTLAQQEVDAALQRQQHARLEGVQASVSLAQSFSRDIGGPTGHSTRVGVDFSLPLQWRSQRDAALAQAQGEIDRAQALLALRRSELEAAAQQALAAYRLRDKEMAGHRHRQQAAAEALRIAQLRLNAFDGDGYSKLLTTRYALYQAAVQVVDGAERRDLAALDVLALGDGCTLAWHDAPAAPDPWAATVAALAGGTAPASAKAAPGETGLGWYVWQGQALLDQPAQLDELPPRSRRLLLSFTAAQLQALARPDGRAQWMALRAQAQARQLTLELLLGEPTWVLPHERARLLALVESLRDLPADALHLDLERSQLPAAQQRDWSRHLIDTLQAVRAAAPWPLALTTHYRELQQPGFAARVHAAGVSEVVAMLYVNNPERTATLARPLLSAAPAGLRIAVAQSIESALPAQESSFALGKARSLQRWDALAHQLAGLPGFGGVVVQSWEDYREARP
;
A
#
# COMPACT_ATOMS: atom_id res chain seq x y z
N MET A 1 31.28 -36.00 -48.79
CA MET A 1 31.60 -35.68 -50.20
C MET A 1 30.28 -35.72 -50.98
N PHE A 2 30.01 -34.68 -51.78
CA PHE A 2 28.81 -34.39 -52.62
C PHE A 2 27.51 -34.03 -51.87
N GLN A 3 27.22 -32.75 -51.61
CA GLN A 3 26.69 -31.67 -52.49
C GLN A 3 25.19 -31.78 -52.84
N ARG A 4 24.39 -30.82 -52.34
CA ARG A 4 23.66 -29.86 -53.18
C ARG A 4 23.17 -28.64 -52.38
N SER A 5 23.18 -27.51 -53.08
CA SER A 5 23.25 -26.12 -52.64
C SER A 5 21.94 -25.50 -52.10
N PRO A 6 22.03 -24.35 -51.40
CA PRO A 6 20.90 -23.47 -51.13
C PRO A 6 20.75 -22.44 -52.28
N ARG A 7 19.52 -22.16 -52.70
CA ARG A 7 19.22 -21.07 -53.64
C ARG A 7 17.84 -20.48 -53.36
N HIS A 8 17.82 -19.14 -53.32
CA HIS A 8 16.68 -18.22 -53.37
C HIS A 8 16.06 -17.96 -51.97
N THR A 9 15.96 -16.74 -51.44
CA THR A 9 15.71 -15.47 -52.13
C THR A 9 16.18 -14.30 -51.27
N LEU A 10 17.19 -13.57 -51.75
CA LEU A 10 17.57 -12.24 -51.30
C LEU A 10 16.82 -11.26 -52.21
N ILE A 11 15.68 -10.72 -51.75
CA ILE A 11 15.01 -9.48 -52.19
C ILE A 11 13.89 -9.23 -51.16
N ALA A 12 14.18 -8.41 -50.15
CA ALA A 12 13.20 -7.66 -49.33
C ALA A 12 13.94 -6.64 -48.45
N LEU A 13 15.03 -6.04 -48.97
CA LEU A 13 15.84 -5.04 -48.27
C LEU A 13 15.79 -3.74 -49.08
N LEU A 14 14.57 -3.25 -49.33
CA LEU A 14 14.29 -1.97 -50.00
C LEU A 14 12.79 -1.61 -49.92
N ALA A 15 12.23 -1.60 -48.71
CA ALA A 15 10.90 -1.03 -48.46
C ALA A 15 10.71 -0.71 -46.96
N CYS A 16 11.53 0.17 -46.38
CA CYS A 16 11.24 0.85 -45.11
C CYS A 16 12.16 2.08 -44.88
N ILE A 17 12.50 2.82 -45.95
CA ILE A 17 13.09 4.16 -45.84
C ILE A 17 12.05 5.12 -46.41
N CYS A 18 11.03 5.42 -45.61
CA CYS A 18 10.09 6.55 -45.74
C CYS A 18 9.05 6.48 -44.61
N ALA A 19 9.51 6.47 -43.37
CA ALA A 19 8.69 6.87 -42.22
C ALA A 19 9.43 8.02 -41.55
N GLY A 20 8.90 9.23 -41.70
CA GLY A 20 9.45 10.43 -41.07
C GLY A 20 9.48 10.30 -39.55
N PRO A 21 10.14 11.23 -38.84
CA PRO A 21 10.14 11.25 -37.39
C PRO A 21 8.75 11.70 -36.92
N GLN A 22 7.79 10.77 -36.93
CA GLN A 22 6.66 10.89 -36.03
C GLN A 22 7.26 10.77 -34.64
N GLY A 23 7.31 11.89 -33.93
CA GLY A 23 7.66 11.92 -32.52
C GLY A 23 6.81 10.86 -31.84
N ALA A 24 7.45 9.75 -31.49
CA ALA A 24 6.89 8.78 -30.57
C ALA A 24 6.76 9.54 -29.25
N ALA A 25 5.61 10.19 -29.06
CA ALA A 25 5.11 10.43 -27.73
C ALA A 25 5.19 9.07 -27.05
N ALA A 26 6.17 8.92 -26.15
CA ALA A 26 6.36 7.73 -25.36
C ALA A 26 5.01 7.45 -24.71
N HIS A 27 4.23 6.56 -25.31
CA HIS A 27 3.04 6.03 -24.69
C HIS A 27 3.59 5.28 -23.49
N ALA A 28 3.57 5.93 -22.33
CA ALA A 28 3.93 5.33 -21.07
C ALA A 28 3.08 4.07 -20.98
N SER A 29 3.73 2.92 -21.18
CA SER A 29 3.05 1.64 -21.09
C SER A 29 2.38 1.60 -19.72
N PRO A 30 1.12 1.12 -19.64
CA PRO A 30 0.44 1.05 -18.37
C PRO A 30 1.34 0.29 -17.40
N PRO A 31 1.45 0.75 -16.15
CA PRO A 31 2.33 0.12 -15.20
C PRO A 31 1.94 -1.36 -15.04
N VAL A 32 2.93 -2.24 -15.02
CA VAL A 32 2.87 -3.69 -14.93
C VAL A 32 2.49 -4.10 -13.51
N SER A 33 1.49 -4.98 -13.41
CA SER A 33 1.03 -5.55 -12.14
C SER A 33 2.03 -6.57 -11.58
N LEU A 34 2.00 -6.81 -10.27
CA LEU A 34 2.85 -7.84 -9.65
C LEU A 34 2.61 -9.22 -10.26
N THR A 35 1.38 -9.61 -10.56
CA THR A 35 1.07 -10.91 -11.18
C THR A 35 1.79 -11.09 -12.52
N GLN A 36 1.80 -10.06 -13.36
CA GLN A 36 2.54 -10.08 -14.62
C GLN A 36 4.06 -10.19 -14.41
N LEU A 37 4.58 -9.57 -13.35
CA LEU A 37 5.99 -9.71 -12.97
C LEU A 37 6.30 -11.14 -12.49
N GLU A 38 5.41 -11.76 -11.71
CA GLU A 38 5.57 -13.15 -11.24
C GLU A 38 5.59 -14.15 -12.40
N ASP A 39 4.64 -14.05 -13.34
CA ASP A 39 4.59 -14.92 -14.51
C ASP A 39 5.84 -14.80 -15.38
N ARG A 40 6.34 -13.57 -15.55
CA ARG A 40 7.60 -13.32 -16.25
C ARG A 40 8.81 -13.86 -15.51
N ALA A 41 8.82 -13.77 -14.18
CA ALA A 41 9.93 -14.29 -13.37
C ALA A 41 10.13 -15.79 -13.59
N ARG A 42 9.04 -16.56 -13.68
CA ARG A 42 9.10 -18.01 -13.95
C ARG A 42 9.78 -18.35 -15.27
N ALA A 43 9.60 -17.51 -16.30
CA ALA A 43 10.17 -17.76 -17.62
C ALA A 43 11.54 -17.10 -17.86
N PHE A 44 11.78 -15.93 -17.28
CA PHE A 44 12.93 -15.07 -17.63
C PHE A 44 14.08 -15.14 -16.62
N ALA A 45 13.78 -15.40 -15.33
CA ALA A 45 14.77 -15.32 -14.27
C ALA A 45 15.99 -16.19 -14.60
N PRO A 46 17.23 -15.70 -14.42
CA PRO A 46 18.43 -16.45 -14.76
C PRO A 46 18.49 -17.85 -14.11
N SER A 47 18.07 -17.97 -12.85
CA SER A 47 18.00 -19.26 -12.13
C SER A 47 16.98 -20.22 -12.75
N ALA A 48 15.79 -19.73 -13.12
CA ALA A 48 14.77 -20.54 -13.78
C ALA A 48 15.21 -21.01 -15.17
N ARG A 49 15.85 -20.14 -15.96
CA ARG A 49 16.41 -20.50 -17.27
C ARG A 49 17.54 -21.52 -17.17
N LEU A 50 18.41 -21.39 -16.17
CA LEU A 50 19.46 -22.38 -15.90
C LEU A 50 18.83 -23.74 -15.55
N ALA A 51 17.87 -23.76 -14.62
CA ALA A 51 17.18 -25.00 -14.25
C ALA A 51 16.42 -25.64 -15.42
N GLN A 52 15.84 -24.83 -16.31
CA GLN A 52 15.24 -25.33 -17.55
C GLN A 52 16.28 -25.97 -18.48
N ALA A 53 17.47 -25.39 -18.59
CA ALA A 53 18.56 -25.98 -19.36
C ALA A 53 19.04 -27.31 -18.73
N ASP A 54 19.13 -27.38 -17.40
CA ASP A 54 19.49 -28.61 -16.67
C ASP A 54 18.48 -29.74 -16.90
N VAL A 55 17.17 -29.42 -16.94
CA VAL A 55 16.13 -30.39 -17.33
C VAL A 55 16.37 -30.90 -18.75
N THR A 56 16.60 -30.00 -19.71
CA THR A 56 16.88 -30.40 -21.11
C THR A 56 18.12 -31.30 -21.20
N VAL A 57 19.19 -30.97 -20.48
CA VAL A 57 20.43 -31.79 -20.44
C VAL A 57 20.14 -33.16 -19.84
N ALA A 58 19.39 -33.24 -18.73
CA ALA A 58 19.02 -34.50 -18.12
C ALA A 58 18.16 -35.36 -19.06
N GLU A 59 17.19 -34.76 -19.76
CA GLU A 59 16.32 -35.46 -20.71
C GLU A 59 17.12 -36.04 -21.88
N GLN A 60 18.03 -35.25 -22.49
CA GLN A 60 18.88 -35.73 -23.57
C GLN A 60 19.85 -36.83 -23.09
N ARG A 61 20.37 -36.72 -21.87
CA ARG A 61 21.21 -37.76 -21.27
C ARG A 61 20.44 -39.06 -21.05
N SER A 62 19.20 -38.97 -20.53
CA SER A 62 18.32 -40.13 -20.37
C SER A 62 18.01 -40.78 -21.72
N ALA A 63 17.65 -40.00 -22.74
CA ALA A 63 17.38 -40.50 -24.09
C ALA A 63 18.61 -41.20 -24.71
N ALA A 64 19.80 -40.64 -24.54
CA ALA A 64 21.05 -41.25 -25.01
C ALA A 64 21.34 -42.59 -24.32
N LEU A 65 21.12 -42.67 -23.01
CA LEU A 65 21.30 -43.92 -22.24
C LEU A 65 20.26 -44.98 -22.59
N GLN A 66 19.00 -44.58 -22.78
CA GLN A 66 17.93 -45.47 -23.27
C GLN A 66 18.28 -46.02 -24.66
N ALA A 67 18.73 -45.18 -25.59
CA ALA A 67 19.13 -45.59 -26.94
C ALA A 67 20.37 -46.50 -26.95
N GLY A 68 21.29 -46.32 -25.98
CA GLY A 68 22.49 -47.16 -25.82
C GLY A 68 22.25 -48.47 -25.06
N SER A 69 21.06 -48.67 -24.49
CA SER A 69 20.68 -49.87 -23.74
C SER A 69 20.28 -51.01 -24.68
N GLY A 70 20.61 -52.25 -24.31
CA GLY A 70 20.28 -53.43 -25.10
C GLY A 70 21.35 -53.81 -26.11
N ALA A 71 20.94 -54.16 -27.33
CA ALA A 71 21.81 -54.72 -28.35
C ALA A 71 22.79 -53.68 -28.88
N GLN A 72 24.09 -53.99 -28.87
CA GLN A 72 25.14 -53.09 -29.32
C GLN A 72 25.86 -53.65 -30.52
N LEU A 73 26.00 -52.84 -31.58
CA LEU A 73 26.89 -53.14 -32.69
C LEU A 73 28.33 -52.84 -32.28
N PHE A 74 29.23 -53.80 -32.47
CA PHE A 74 30.66 -53.61 -32.27
C PHE A 74 31.40 -54.08 -33.52
N GLY A 75 32.55 -53.47 -33.77
CA GLY A 75 33.43 -53.89 -34.84
C GLY A 75 34.83 -53.36 -34.63
N GLY A 76 35.77 -53.97 -35.32
CA GLY A 76 37.16 -53.59 -35.25
C GLY A 76 37.89 -54.03 -36.50
N ALA A 77 38.92 -53.28 -36.87
CA ALA A 77 39.86 -53.65 -37.91
C ALA A 77 41.28 -53.61 -37.32
N GLY A 78 42.08 -54.60 -37.65
CA GLY A 78 43.43 -54.75 -37.13
C GLY A 78 44.38 -55.24 -38.22
N VAL A 79 45.66 -54.92 -38.04
CA VAL A 79 46.76 -55.46 -38.83
C VAL A 79 47.75 -56.06 -37.85
N ASP A 80 47.97 -57.36 -37.96
CA ASP A 80 48.83 -58.11 -37.06
C ASP A 80 50.02 -58.66 -37.85
N ASN A 81 51.22 -58.61 -37.26
CA ASN A 81 52.38 -59.33 -37.76
C ASN A 81 52.56 -60.57 -36.88
N ALA A 82 52.30 -61.75 -37.43
CA ALA A 82 52.29 -63.01 -36.70
C ALA A 82 53.47 -63.89 -37.15
N ARG A 83 54.15 -64.49 -36.16
CA ARG A 83 55.12 -65.57 -36.37
C ARG A 83 54.55 -66.84 -35.77
N GLU A 84 54.07 -67.75 -36.63
CA GLU A 84 53.38 -68.97 -36.22
C GLU A 84 54.27 -70.19 -36.40
N ALA A 85 54.43 -71.02 -35.37
CA ALA A 85 55.11 -72.30 -35.50
C ALA A 85 54.19 -73.29 -36.23
N VAL A 86 54.55 -73.65 -37.46
CA VAL A 86 53.83 -74.63 -38.28
C VAL A 86 54.20 -76.05 -37.84
N THR A 87 55.46 -76.25 -37.43
CA THR A 87 55.97 -77.44 -36.73
C THR A 87 56.89 -77.00 -35.58
N ASP A 88 57.47 -77.96 -34.86
CA ASP A 88 58.49 -77.73 -33.84
C ASP A 88 59.80 -77.10 -34.37
N THR A 89 60.00 -77.11 -35.70
CA THR A 89 61.21 -76.56 -36.36
C THR A 89 60.92 -75.54 -37.48
N LEU A 90 59.67 -75.39 -37.93
CA LEU A 90 59.27 -74.48 -39.01
C LEU A 90 58.35 -73.37 -38.49
N SER A 91 58.75 -72.11 -38.68
CA SER A 91 57.91 -70.94 -38.40
C SER A 91 57.50 -70.21 -39.67
N ARG A 92 56.25 -69.75 -39.75
CA ARG A 92 55.71 -68.89 -40.80
C ARG A 92 55.52 -67.48 -40.27
N ASP A 93 56.19 -66.52 -40.90
CA ASP A 93 55.96 -65.09 -40.69
C ASP A 93 54.93 -64.60 -41.70
N TYR A 94 53.89 -63.91 -41.22
CA TYR A 94 52.89 -63.31 -42.10
C TYR A 94 52.25 -62.08 -41.47
N GLN A 95 51.87 -61.16 -42.34
CA GLN A 95 51.01 -60.05 -41.98
C GLN A 95 49.57 -60.41 -42.28
N ARG A 96 48.67 -60.17 -41.33
CA ARG A 96 47.24 -60.45 -41.45
C ARG A 96 46.47 -59.16 -41.24
N THR A 97 45.60 -58.82 -42.19
CA THR A 97 44.57 -57.83 -41.97
C THR A 97 43.29 -58.54 -41.56
N GLN A 98 42.62 -58.04 -40.52
CA GLN A 98 41.38 -58.63 -40.03
C GLN A 98 40.36 -57.55 -39.74
N MET A 99 39.11 -57.81 -40.09
CA MET A 99 37.97 -56.96 -39.79
C MET A 99 36.88 -57.84 -39.19
N HIS A 100 36.25 -57.39 -38.11
CA HIS A 100 35.09 -58.07 -37.53
C HIS A 100 33.97 -57.08 -37.28
N LEU A 101 32.74 -57.56 -37.43
CA LEU A 101 31.52 -56.83 -37.15
C LEU A 101 30.56 -57.79 -36.44
N GLY A 102 29.94 -57.34 -35.35
CA GLY A 102 29.04 -58.18 -34.58
C GLY A 102 28.06 -57.39 -33.74
N VAL A 103 27.07 -58.09 -33.21
CA VAL A 103 26.09 -57.55 -32.26
C VAL A 103 26.26 -58.27 -30.93
N ARG A 104 26.21 -57.51 -29.83
CA ARG A 104 26.27 -58.03 -28.45
C ARG A 104 24.99 -57.68 -27.70
N TRP A 105 24.36 -58.67 -27.07
CA TRP A 105 23.21 -58.51 -26.20
C TRP A 105 23.62 -58.74 -24.74
N PRO A 106 23.34 -57.79 -23.83
CA PRO A 106 23.61 -57.92 -22.41
C PRO A 106 22.61 -58.86 -21.74
N LEU A 107 23.09 -59.69 -20.81
CA LEU A 107 22.30 -60.63 -20.02
C LEU A 107 22.58 -60.45 -18.52
N LEU A 108 21.73 -61.03 -17.68
CA LEU A 108 21.89 -61.11 -16.21
C LEU A 108 22.30 -59.75 -15.59
N GLY A 109 23.40 -59.70 -14.85
CA GLY A 109 23.86 -58.50 -14.16
C GLY A 109 24.32 -57.37 -15.11
N THR A 110 24.78 -57.66 -16.34
CA THR A 110 25.05 -56.61 -17.34
C THR A 110 23.76 -55.92 -17.76
N ARG A 111 22.68 -56.69 -17.99
CA ARG A 111 21.36 -56.12 -18.31
C ARG A 111 20.79 -55.35 -17.13
N ALA A 112 20.89 -55.89 -15.91
CA ALA A 112 20.46 -55.21 -14.71
C ALA A 112 21.24 -53.90 -14.46
N ALA A 113 22.55 -53.88 -14.73
CA ALA A 113 23.37 -52.68 -14.64
C ALA A 113 22.97 -51.62 -15.69
N GLN A 114 22.70 -52.02 -16.94
CA GLN A 114 22.17 -51.08 -17.94
C GLN A 114 20.80 -50.52 -17.56
N GLN A 115 19.91 -51.35 -17.04
CA GLN A 115 18.58 -50.92 -16.55
C GLN A 115 18.73 -49.93 -15.40
N ARG A 116 19.59 -50.22 -14.40
CA ARG A 116 19.91 -49.26 -13.33
C ARG A 116 20.38 -47.92 -13.86
N THR A 117 21.33 -47.90 -14.79
CA THR A 117 21.84 -46.64 -15.35
C THR A 117 20.75 -45.83 -16.08
N VAL A 118 19.82 -46.52 -16.75
CA VAL A 118 18.66 -45.87 -17.39
C VAL A 118 17.70 -45.34 -16.33
N ASP A 119 17.38 -46.13 -15.30
CA ASP A 119 16.49 -45.74 -14.21
C ASP A 119 17.05 -44.54 -13.43
N ASP A 120 18.35 -44.57 -13.08
CA ASP A 120 19.04 -43.45 -12.42
C ASP A 120 19.00 -42.17 -13.27
N ALA A 121 19.10 -42.29 -14.59
CA ALA A 121 19.00 -41.15 -15.50
C ALA A 121 17.57 -40.60 -15.58
N GLN A 122 16.54 -41.46 -15.54
CA GLN A 122 15.15 -41.02 -15.46
C GLN A 122 14.84 -40.33 -14.13
N HIS A 123 15.34 -40.88 -13.01
CA HIS A 123 15.27 -40.22 -11.70
C HIS A 123 15.94 -38.86 -11.71
N ALA A 124 17.09 -38.71 -12.37
CA ALA A 124 17.76 -37.42 -12.51
C ALA A 124 16.93 -36.41 -13.32
N VAL A 125 16.15 -36.85 -14.30
CA VAL A 125 15.19 -35.97 -15.02
C VAL A 125 14.12 -35.46 -14.07
N GLU A 126 13.50 -36.35 -13.30
CA GLU A 126 12.43 -35.98 -12.35
C GLU A 126 12.96 -35.05 -11.24
N GLN A 127 14.15 -35.33 -10.71
CA GLN A 127 14.82 -34.42 -9.76
C GLN A 127 15.09 -33.04 -10.37
N SER A 128 15.56 -32.97 -11.62
CA SER A 128 15.77 -31.70 -12.32
C SER A 128 14.46 -30.93 -12.52
N ARG A 129 13.35 -31.62 -12.81
CA ARG A 129 12.01 -30.99 -12.93
C ARG A 129 11.54 -30.38 -11.62
N LEU A 130 11.71 -31.10 -10.50
CA LEU A 130 11.38 -30.57 -9.17
C LEU A 130 12.29 -29.40 -8.77
N ARG A 131 13.59 -29.47 -9.07
CA ARG A 131 14.52 -28.36 -8.85
C ARG A 131 14.15 -27.13 -9.68
N ARG A 132 13.68 -27.32 -10.92
CA ARG A 132 13.15 -26.21 -11.74
C ARG A 132 11.96 -25.54 -11.06
N LEU A 133 10.98 -26.31 -10.59
CA LEU A 133 9.83 -25.77 -9.85
C LEU A 133 10.26 -25.01 -8.59
N GLN A 134 11.25 -25.52 -7.86
CA GLN A 134 11.84 -24.81 -6.71
C GLN A 134 12.45 -23.46 -7.13
N MET A 135 13.29 -23.44 -8.18
CA MET A 135 13.93 -22.22 -8.67
C MET A 135 12.92 -21.20 -9.23
N GLU A 136 11.84 -21.65 -9.87
CA GLU A 136 10.73 -20.80 -10.31
C GLU A 136 10.02 -20.13 -9.12
N ASN A 137 9.74 -20.90 -8.06
CA ASN A 137 9.11 -20.38 -6.85
C ASN A 137 10.03 -19.40 -6.09
N GLU A 138 11.33 -19.69 -6.01
CA GLU A 138 12.33 -18.79 -5.43
C GLU A 138 12.43 -17.48 -6.23
N ALA A 139 12.39 -17.55 -7.57
CA ALA A 139 12.38 -16.36 -8.43
C ALA A 139 11.14 -15.49 -8.21
N VAL A 140 9.97 -16.11 -8.09
CA VAL A 140 8.70 -15.41 -7.76
C VAL A 140 8.79 -14.73 -6.39
N LEU A 141 9.30 -15.43 -5.37
CA LEU A 141 9.50 -14.86 -4.05
C LEU A 141 10.48 -13.67 -4.07
N ALA A 142 11.56 -13.77 -4.84
CA ALA A 142 12.53 -12.69 -5.00
C ALA A 142 11.90 -11.45 -5.64
N VAL A 143 11.07 -11.61 -6.67
CA VAL A 143 10.30 -10.52 -7.28
C VAL A 143 9.34 -9.89 -6.28
N ARG A 144 8.59 -10.70 -5.52
CA ARG A 144 7.68 -10.19 -4.48
C ARG A 144 8.40 -9.35 -3.43
N ARG A 145 9.56 -9.83 -2.93
CA ARG A 145 10.39 -9.09 -1.96
C ARG A 145 10.92 -7.78 -2.55
N ALA A 146 11.41 -7.80 -3.79
CA ALA A 146 11.87 -6.60 -4.48
C ALA A 146 10.73 -5.60 -4.71
N TYR A 147 9.53 -6.08 -5.06
CA TYR A 147 8.33 -5.26 -5.22
C TYR A 147 7.93 -4.55 -3.92
N VAL A 148 7.86 -5.29 -2.80
CA VAL A 148 7.56 -4.70 -1.49
C VAL A 148 8.59 -3.64 -1.11
N ARG A 149 9.89 -3.92 -1.30
CA ARG A 149 10.95 -2.93 -1.04
C ARG A 149 10.80 -1.68 -1.90
N HIS A 150 10.53 -1.85 -3.20
CA HIS A 150 10.28 -0.74 -4.12
C HIS A 150 9.10 0.13 -3.64
N LEU A 151 7.95 -0.50 -3.35
CA LEU A 151 6.76 0.16 -2.85
C LEU A 151 7.06 0.98 -1.59
N ARG A 152 7.67 0.34 -0.59
CA ARG A 152 7.95 0.96 0.72
C ARG A 152 9.01 2.07 0.62
N SER A 153 10.00 1.94 -0.25
CA SER A 153 10.93 3.05 -0.55
C SER A 153 10.23 4.24 -1.22
N VAL A 154 9.30 4.02 -2.14
CA VAL A 154 8.50 5.10 -2.76
C VAL A 154 7.68 5.85 -1.70
N GLU A 155 7.06 5.14 -0.75
CA GLU A 155 6.32 5.77 0.36
C GLU A 155 7.24 6.62 1.25
N ARG A 156 8.43 6.11 1.61
CA ARG A 156 9.41 6.87 2.43
C ARG A 156 9.92 8.12 1.72
N ILE A 157 10.24 8.00 0.42
CA ILE A 157 10.64 9.15 -0.42
C ILE A 157 9.54 10.21 -0.38
N ARG A 158 8.28 9.80 -0.58
CA ARG A 158 7.14 10.72 -0.56
C ARG A 158 6.97 11.44 0.77
N LEU A 159 7.19 10.76 1.90
CA LEU A 159 7.18 11.37 3.24
C LEU A 159 8.36 12.33 3.46
N ALA A 160 9.54 11.96 2.97
CA ALA A 160 10.74 12.79 3.05
C ALA A 160 10.58 14.06 2.20
N ASP A 161 10.08 13.94 0.97
CA ASP A 161 9.73 15.07 0.10
C ASP A 161 8.75 16.01 0.78
N ALA A 162 7.73 15.44 1.46
CA ALA A 162 6.75 16.24 2.19
C ALA A 162 7.37 17.06 3.31
N PHE A 163 8.31 16.50 4.06
CA PHE A 163 9.04 17.22 5.11
C PHE A 163 10.00 18.26 4.52
N LEU A 164 10.71 17.92 3.43
CA LEU A 164 11.69 18.79 2.79
C LEU A 164 11.07 19.97 2.04
N ARG A 165 9.78 19.90 1.66
CA ARG A 165 9.07 20.99 0.98
C ARG A 165 9.12 22.33 1.73
N VAL A 166 9.13 22.30 3.05
CA VAL A 166 9.16 23.53 3.87
C VAL A 166 10.57 24.01 4.23
N ARG A 167 11.62 23.36 3.71
CA ARG A 167 13.01 23.64 4.08
C ARG A 167 13.40 25.09 3.86
N ALA A 168 13.07 25.66 2.70
CA ALA A 168 13.44 27.03 2.35
C ALA A 168 12.77 28.05 3.29
N GLU A 169 11.46 27.95 3.47
CA GLU A 169 10.68 28.78 4.41
C GLU A 169 11.22 28.63 5.84
N ALA A 170 11.52 27.39 6.25
CA ALA A 170 12.00 27.13 7.59
C ALA A 170 13.39 27.72 7.85
N GLN A 171 14.30 27.64 6.88
CA GLN A 171 15.64 28.22 6.97
C GLN A 171 15.60 29.75 7.03
N GLU A 172 14.71 30.38 6.27
CA GLU A 172 14.51 31.84 6.31
C GLU A 172 13.99 32.29 7.68
N GLN A 173 12.98 31.61 8.22
CA GLN A 173 12.44 31.90 9.56
C GLN A 173 13.50 31.69 10.66
N LEU A 174 14.27 30.60 10.60
CA LEU A 174 15.36 30.37 11.55
C LEU A 174 16.43 31.46 11.47
N ALA A 175 16.78 31.93 10.26
CA ALA A 175 17.73 33.01 10.06
C ALA A 175 17.21 34.36 10.57
N SER A 176 15.95 34.70 10.29
CA SER A 176 15.29 35.92 10.77
C SER A 176 15.22 35.96 12.30
N ARG A 177 14.84 34.84 12.93
CA ARG A 177 14.76 34.72 14.40
C ARG A 177 16.13 34.79 15.08
N HIS A 178 17.15 34.19 14.47
CA HIS A 178 18.52 34.34 14.94
C HIS A 178 19.00 35.79 14.85
N ALA A 179 18.74 36.47 13.72
CA ALA A 179 19.08 37.89 13.54
C ALA A 179 18.35 38.81 14.53
N ALA A 180 17.12 38.47 14.92
CA ALA A 180 16.34 39.20 15.93
C ALA A 180 16.74 38.86 17.38
N GLY A 181 17.72 37.96 17.61
CA GLY A 181 18.20 37.57 18.93
C GLY A 181 17.25 36.68 19.73
N VAL A 182 16.20 36.13 19.10
CA VAL A 182 15.18 35.28 19.76
C VAL A 182 15.41 33.77 19.52
N LEU A 183 16.56 33.40 18.94
CA LEU A 183 17.00 32.03 18.71
C LEU A 183 18.53 31.97 18.82
N LEU A 184 19.07 30.99 19.54
CA LEU A 184 20.51 30.79 19.67
C LEU A 184 21.08 30.10 18.41
N GLU A 185 22.37 30.33 18.13
CA GLU A 185 23.06 29.70 16.98
C GLU A 185 23.05 28.17 17.07
N ALA A 186 23.19 27.60 18.27
CA ALA A 186 23.10 26.16 18.49
C ALA A 186 21.74 25.60 18.04
N ASP A 187 20.63 26.24 18.46
CA ASP A 187 19.28 25.82 18.07
C ASP A 187 19.05 25.97 16.57
N ARG A 188 19.59 27.04 15.96
CA ARG A 188 19.54 27.26 14.51
C ARG A 188 20.21 26.12 13.74
N LEU A 189 21.40 25.70 14.19
CA LEU A 189 22.15 24.60 13.57
C LEU A 189 21.46 23.25 13.80
N ASP A 190 20.97 22.97 15.01
CA ASP A 190 20.27 21.73 15.33
C ASP A 190 18.98 21.56 14.53
N LEU A 191 18.13 22.60 14.49
CA LEU A 191 16.88 22.58 13.73
C LEU A 191 17.14 22.53 12.22
N GLY A 192 18.18 23.22 11.74
CA GLY A 192 18.65 23.11 10.35
C GLY A 192 19.16 21.70 10.01
N GLY A 193 19.82 21.04 10.97
CA GLY A 193 20.36 19.69 10.85
C GLY A 193 19.29 18.62 10.60
N LEU A 194 18.07 18.81 11.11
CA LEU A 194 16.94 17.92 10.86
C LEU A 194 16.67 17.73 9.35
N PHE A 195 16.73 18.81 8.57
CA PHE A 195 16.54 18.74 7.11
C PHE A 195 17.68 17.98 6.41
N ASN A 196 18.91 18.08 6.92
CA ASN A 196 20.04 17.32 6.37
C ASN A 196 19.89 15.82 6.64
N ILE A 197 19.39 15.45 7.83
CA ILE A 197 19.10 14.03 8.17
C ILE A 197 18.01 13.47 7.24
N VAL A 198 16.94 14.23 7.01
CA VAL A 198 15.86 13.80 6.11
C VAL A 198 16.34 13.74 4.65
N GLN A 199 17.17 14.68 4.20
CA GLN A 199 17.77 14.62 2.87
C GLN A 199 18.64 13.37 2.68
N ALA A 200 19.53 13.07 3.63
CA ALA A 200 20.35 11.85 3.56
C ALA A 200 19.49 10.58 3.54
N THR A 201 18.39 10.57 4.30
CA THR A 201 17.42 9.46 4.28
C THR A 201 16.72 9.36 2.93
N HIS A 202 16.27 10.48 2.36
CA HIS A 202 15.67 10.54 1.03
C HIS A 202 16.60 9.95 -0.04
N ASP A 203 17.88 10.34 -0.03
CA ASP A 203 18.86 9.90 -1.02
C ASP A 203 19.15 8.40 -0.87
N SER A 204 19.27 7.92 0.37
CA SER A 204 19.39 6.49 0.68
C SER A 204 18.18 5.69 0.19
N GLN A 205 16.95 6.19 0.39
CA GLN A 205 15.74 5.53 -0.08
C GLN A 205 15.59 5.57 -1.60
N SER A 206 16.07 6.62 -2.26
CA SER A 206 16.15 6.71 -3.72
C SER A 206 17.06 5.63 -4.29
N ALA A 207 18.24 5.43 -3.70
CA ALA A 207 19.14 4.34 -4.08
C ALA A 207 18.51 2.95 -3.82
N ALA A 208 17.83 2.77 -2.68
CA ALA A 208 17.14 1.52 -2.36
C ALA A 208 16.01 1.19 -3.36
N ARG A 209 15.20 2.19 -3.74
CA ARG A 209 14.18 2.08 -4.80
C ARG A 209 14.81 1.64 -6.12
N ASP A 210 15.92 2.26 -6.52
CA ASP A 210 16.58 1.97 -7.79
C ASP A 210 17.19 0.57 -7.81
N LEU A 211 17.76 0.11 -6.68
CA LEU A 211 18.23 -1.27 -6.52
C LEU A 211 17.09 -2.29 -6.59
N ALA A 212 15.98 -2.04 -5.90
CA ALA A 212 14.81 -2.91 -5.94
C ALA A 212 14.25 -3.02 -7.37
N ARG A 213 14.27 -1.91 -8.11
CA ARG A 213 13.83 -1.85 -9.49
C ARG A 213 14.76 -2.58 -10.46
N ALA A 214 16.08 -2.43 -10.29
CA ALA A 214 17.07 -3.18 -11.05
C ALA A 214 16.96 -4.71 -10.81
N GLU A 215 16.64 -5.11 -9.58
CA GLU A 215 16.40 -6.51 -9.25
C GLU A 215 15.14 -7.07 -9.93
N ILE A 216 14.04 -6.31 -9.96
CA ILE A 216 12.84 -6.68 -10.71
C ILE A 216 13.16 -6.85 -12.20
N GLU A 217 13.89 -5.91 -12.79
CA GLU A 217 14.30 -5.97 -14.19
C GLU A 217 15.17 -7.21 -14.48
N ARG A 218 16.16 -7.49 -13.62
CA ARG A 218 17.02 -8.68 -13.74
C ARG A 218 16.23 -9.98 -13.70
N LEU A 219 15.21 -10.07 -12.85
CA LEU A 219 14.40 -11.27 -12.66
C LEU A 219 13.32 -11.45 -13.73
N THR A 220 12.78 -10.37 -14.29
CA THR A 220 11.59 -10.41 -15.17
C THR A 220 11.84 -9.99 -16.61
N GLY A 221 12.97 -9.34 -16.88
CA GLY A 221 13.27 -8.73 -18.18
C GLY A 221 12.38 -7.53 -18.52
N GLN A 222 11.63 -7.00 -17.55
CA GLN A 222 10.83 -5.79 -17.72
C GLN A 222 11.59 -4.52 -17.38
N PRO A 223 11.49 -3.47 -18.20
CA PRO A 223 12.04 -2.18 -17.85
C PRO A 223 11.49 -1.68 -16.53
N ALA A 224 12.43 -1.33 -15.67
CA ALA A 224 12.30 -0.62 -14.41
C ALA A 224 11.11 0.38 -14.28
N ALA A 225 10.88 1.21 -15.30
CA ALA A 225 10.00 2.39 -15.20
C ALA A 225 8.50 2.08 -15.09
N ALA A 226 8.08 0.82 -15.26
CA ALA A 226 6.67 0.46 -15.38
C ALA A 226 6.11 -0.28 -14.15
N VAL A 227 6.70 -0.22 -12.95
CA VAL A 227 6.19 -1.01 -11.80
C VAL A 227 5.03 -0.28 -11.10
N GLN A 228 3.86 -0.92 -10.97
CA GLN A 228 2.75 -0.39 -10.17
C GLN A 228 3.11 -0.27 -8.69
N THR A 229 2.55 0.71 -7.98
CA THR A 229 2.75 0.92 -6.53
C THR A 229 1.47 0.67 -5.73
N GLN A 230 0.74 -0.39 -6.05
CA GLN A 230 -0.46 -0.77 -5.31
C GLN A 230 -0.09 -1.65 -4.10
N GLU A 231 -0.75 -1.43 -2.97
CA GLU A 231 -0.50 -2.23 -1.78
C GLU A 231 -1.00 -3.68 -1.99
N PRO A 232 -0.15 -4.69 -1.76
CA PRO A 232 -0.55 -6.08 -1.94
C PRO A 232 -1.52 -6.52 -0.84
N ALA A 233 -2.61 -7.19 -1.24
CA ALA A 233 -3.52 -7.85 -0.31
C ALA A 233 -3.14 -9.34 -0.21
N TRP A 234 -2.65 -9.76 0.96
CA TRP A 234 -2.32 -11.15 1.24
C TRP A 234 -3.56 -11.88 1.78
N PRO A 235 -4.14 -12.87 1.06
CA PRO A 235 -5.31 -13.59 1.55
C PRO A 235 -5.00 -14.29 2.89
N GLN A 236 -5.90 -14.19 3.87
CA GLN A 236 -5.71 -14.83 5.18
C GLN A 236 -5.59 -16.36 5.07
N THR A 237 -6.23 -16.97 4.08
CA THR A 237 -6.09 -18.39 3.75
C THR A 237 -4.64 -18.77 3.41
N CYS A 238 -3.88 -17.83 2.87
CA CYS A 238 -2.49 -18.03 2.49
C CYS A 238 -1.49 -17.83 3.64
N LEU A 239 -1.96 -17.31 4.78
CA LEU A 239 -1.16 -17.07 5.98
C LEU A 239 -1.34 -18.19 7.03
N ALA A 240 -1.93 -19.31 6.61
CA ALA A 240 -2.14 -20.51 7.41
C ALA A 240 -1.82 -21.77 6.56
N PRO A 241 -0.53 -22.08 6.31
CA PRO A 241 -0.17 -23.23 5.51
C PRO A 241 -0.61 -24.53 6.19
N SER A 242 -1.38 -25.36 5.47
CA SER A 242 -1.81 -26.67 5.97
C SER A 242 -0.65 -27.67 6.00
N ALA A 243 -0.70 -28.66 6.89
CA ALA A 243 0.27 -29.76 6.91
C ALA A 243 0.37 -30.47 5.55
N ALA A 244 -0.75 -30.63 4.85
CA ALA A 244 -0.79 -31.22 3.52
C ALA A 244 -0.08 -30.39 2.45
N ALA A 245 -0.05 -29.06 2.58
CA ALA A 245 0.73 -28.19 1.68
C ALA A 245 2.23 -28.28 1.99
N GLN A 246 2.60 -28.43 3.25
CA GLN A 246 4.00 -28.61 3.65
C GLN A 246 4.58 -29.93 3.12
N ASP A 247 3.83 -31.03 3.19
CA ASP A 247 4.25 -32.33 2.64
C ASP A 247 4.45 -32.33 1.12
N ARG A 248 3.83 -31.39 0.40
CA ARG A 248 3.95 -31.24 -1.06
C ARG A 248 5.05 -30.27 -1.49
N SER A 249 5.77 -29.68 -0.53
CA SER A 249 6.91 -28.80 -0.83
C SER A 249 7.93 -29.49 -1.74
N PRO A 250 8.53 -28.79 -2.72
CA PRO A 250 9.56 -29.37 -3.59
C PRO A 250 10.72 -30.02 -2.83
N ALA A 251 11.12 -29.47 -1.69
CA ALA A 251 12.21 -30.00 -0.87
C ALA A 251 11.88 -31.36 -0.23
N VAL A 252 10.64 -31.52 0.26
CA VAL A 252 10.15 -32.79 0.82
C VAL A 252 9.93 -33.81 -0.30
N THR A 253 9.37 -33.38 -1.42
CA THR A 253 9.14 -34.22 -2.59
C THR A 253 10.46 -34.75 -3.17
N LEU A 254 11.51 -33.91 -3.25
CA LEU A 254 12.85 -34.34 -3.66
C LEU A 254 13.43 -35.40 -2.71
N ALA A 255 13.30 -35.20 -1.38
CA ALA A 255 13.77 -36.18 -0.40
C ALA A 255 12.97 -37.49 -0.47
N GLN A 256 11.67 -37.43 -0.75
CA GLN A 256 10.84 -38.61 -1.00
C GLN A 256 11.30 -39.38 -2.25
N GLN A 257 11.61 -38.67 -3.34
CA GLN A 257 12.16 -39.29 -4.55
C GLN A 257 13.51 -39.98 -4.29
N GLU A 258 14.35 -39.45 -3.39
CA GLU A 258 15.59 -40.13 -3.00
C GLU A 258 15.34 -41.47 -2.27
N VAL A 259 14.28 -41.55 -1.45
CA VAL A 259 13.85 -42.81 -0.82
C VAL A 259 13.38 -43.80 -1.88
N ASP A 260 12.53 -43.36 -2.80
CA ASP A 260 11.98 -44.21 -3.86
C ASP A 260 13.09 -44.74 -4.77
N ALA A 261 14.06 -43.88 -5.14
CA ALA A 261 15.23 -44.27 -5.94
C ALA A 261 16.17 -45.23 -5.18
N ALA A 262 16.33 -45.07 -3.86
CA ALA A 262 17.12 -46.01 -3.04
C ALA A 262 16.45 -47.39 -2.97
N LEU A 263 15.13 -47.44 -2.79
CA LEU A 263 14.34 -48.68 -2.79
C LEU A 263 14.41 -49.40 -4.15
N GLN A 264 14.34 -48.66 -5.25
CA GLN A 264 14.47 -49.24 -6.59
C GLN A 264 15.88 -49.80 -6.83
N ARG A 265 16.94 -49.09 -6.42
CA ARG A 265 18.33 -49.56 -6.55
C ARG A 265 18.59 -50.88 -5.79
N GLN A 266 17.95 -51.07 -4.63
CA GLN A 266 18.03 -52.32 -3.86
C GLN A 266 17.53 -53.55 -4.65
N GLN A 267 16.53 -53.38 -5.52
CA GLN A 267 15.97 -54.49 -6.32
C GLN A 267 17.00 -55.11 -7.28
N HIS A 268 17.95 -54.30 -7.76
CA HIS A 268 18.96 -54.72 -8.73
C HIS A 268 20.30 -55.14 -8.11
N ALA A 269 20.51 -54.89 -6.81
CA ALA A 269 21.77 -55.17 -6.10
C ALA A 269 22.12 -56.67 -6.03
N ARG A 270 21.14 -57.57 -6.22
CA ARG A 270 21.35 -59.04 -6.14
C ARG A 270 22.25 -59.61 -7.24
N LEU A 271 22.30 -58.97 -8.40
CA LEU A 271 23.09 -59.39 -9.57
C LEU A 271 24.37 -58.56 -9.74
N GLU A 272 24.74 -57.80 -8.70
CA GLU A 272 25.94 -56.97 -8.71
C GLU A 272 27.22 -57.81 -8.79
N GLY A 273 28.18 -57.36 -9.60
CA GLY A 273 29.40 -58.10 -9.89
C GLY A 273 29.26 -59.20 -10.96
N VAL A 274 28.04 -59.50 -11.43
CA VAL A 274 27.81 -60.48 -12.50
C VAL A 274 27.79 -59.79 -13.86
N GLN A 275 28.67 -60.19 -14.77
CA GLN A 275 28.64 -59.73 -16.15
C GLN A 275 28.33 -60.91 -17.07
N ALA A 276 27.35 -60.75 -17.95
CA ALA A 276 27.02 -61.74 -18.97
C ALA A 276 26.59 -61.09 -20.28
N SER A 277 26.95 -61.70 -21.41
CA SER A 277 26.48 -61.28 -22.73
C SER A 277 26.46 -62.44 -23.74
N VAL A 278 25.57 -62.32 -24.73
CA VAL A 278 25.60 -63.14 -25.95
C VAL A 278 26.06 -62.26 -27.10
N SER A 279 26.95 -62.75 -27.95
CA SER A 279 27.40 -62.03 -29.14
C SER A 279 27.33 -62.91 -30.38
N LEU A 280 26.99 -62.29 -31.52
CA LEU A 280 27.09 -62.86 -32.85
C LEU A 280 28.02 -61.97 -33.68
N ALA A 281 29.12 -62.50 -34.18
CA ALA A 281 30.09 -61.74 -34.95
C ALA A 281 30.53 -62.49 -36.22
N GLN A 282 30.71 -61.73 -37.30
CA GLN A 282 31.34 -62.17 -38.53
C GLN A 282 32.72 -61.53 -38.62
N SER A 283 33.75 -62.34 -38.83
CA SER A 283 35.12 -61.86 -39.04
C SER A 283 35.60 -62.23 -40.44
N PHE A 284 36.30 -61.30 -41.08
CA PHE A 284 36.96 -61.45 -42.36
C PHE A 284 38.44 -61.20 -42.16
N SER A 285 39.29 -62.11 -42.62
CA SER A 285 40.74 -61.97 -42.54
C SER A 285 41.38 -62.16 -43.90
N ARG A 286 42.50 -61.48 -44.14
CA ARG A 286 43.31 -61.68 -45.33
C ARG A 286 44.77 -61.69 -44.93
N ASP A 287 45.42 -62.82 -45.17
CA ASP A 287 46.88 -62.91 -45.07
C ASP A 287 47.49 -62.18 -46.27
N ILE A 288 48.46 -61.31 -46.05
CA ILE A 288 49.19 -60.63 -47.12
C ILE A 288 50.04 -61.69 -47.85
N GLY A 289 49.68 -61.99 -49.09
CA GLY A 289 50.26 -63.09 -49.87
C GLY A 289 49.63 -64.46 -49.62
N GLY A 290 48.51 -64.54 -48.90
CA GLY A 290 47.78 -65.78 -48.60
C GLY A 290 46.27 -65.73 -48.89
N PRO A 291 45.52 -66.78 -48.53
CA PRO A 291 44.08 -66.87 -48.79
C PRO A 291 43.26 -65.93 -47.90
N THR A 292 42.01 -65.68 -48.33
CA THR A 292 41.03 -64.97 -47.49
C THR A 292 40.33 -65.97 -46.57
N GLY A 293 40.08 -65.54 -45.33
CA GLY A 293 39.37 -66.30 -44.32
C GLY A 293 38.08 -65.59 -43.91
N HIS A 294 37.07 -66.38 -43.55
CA HIS A 294 35.87 -65.88 -42.88
C HIS A 294 35.56 -66.76 -41.68
N SER A 295 34.99 -66.18 -40.62
CA SER A 295 34.50 -66.93 -39.48
C SER A 295 33.24 -66.30 -38.91
N THR A 296 32.29 -67.13 -38.52
CA THR A 296 31.11 -66.73 -37.75
C THR A 296 31.28 -67.23 -36.33
N ARG A 297 31.15 -66.35 -35.34
CA ARG A 297 31.26 -66.68 -33.93
C ARG A 297 29.96 -66.34 -33.22
N VAL A 298 29.40 -67.33 -32.53
CA VAL A 298 28.41 -67.12 -31.47
C VAL A 298 29.12 -67.32 -30.14
N GLY A 299 29.18 -66.27 -29.33
CA GLY A 299 29.85 -66.29 -28.03
C GLY A 299 28.87 -66.06 -26.89
N VAL A 300 29.02 -66.82 -25.81
CA VAL A 300 28.39 -66.52 -24.51
C VAL A 300 29.51 -66.22 -23.53
N ASP A 301 29.57 -64.97 -23.08
CA ASP A 301 30.59 -64.50 -22.16
C ASP A 301 29.97 -64.35 -20.77
N PHE A 302 30.65 -64.83 -19.73
CA PHE A 302 30.30 -64.56 -18.34
C PHE A 302 31.56 -64.22 -17.53
N SER A 303 31.45 -63.25 -16.63
CA SER A 303 32.52 -62.85 -15.73
C SER A 303 31.94 -62.57 -14.35
N LEU A 304 32.56 -63.15 -13.32
CA LEU A 304 32.16 -63.01 -11.92
C LEU A 304 33.40 -63.04 -11.02
N PRO A 305 33.46 -62.21 -9.96
CA PRO A 305 34.58 -62.21 -9.04
C PRO A 305 34.56 -63.47 -8.18
N LEU A 306 35.76 -63.98 -7.86
CA LEU A 306 35.93 -65.16 -7.00
C LEU A 306 35.29 -64.98 -5.61
N GLN A 307 35.27 -63.73 -5.12
CA GLN A 307 34.60 -63.34 -3.87
C GLN A 307 33.22 -62.69 -4.10
N TRP A 308 32.45 -63.16 -5.09
CA TRP A 308 31.08 -62.66 -5.37
C TRP A 308 30.29 -62.48 -4.08
N ARG A 309 30.21 -63.52 -3.24
CA ARG A 309 29.29 -63.52 -2.08
C ARG A 309 29.52 -62.32 -1.16
N SER A 310 30.78 -62.03 -0.82
CA SER A 310 31.10 -60.86 0.00
C SER A 310 30.80 -59.55 -0.72
N GLN A 311 31.05 -59.46 -2.03
CA GLN A 311 30.69 -58.28 -2.83
C GLN A 311 29.18 -58.05 -2.87
N ARG A 312 28.38 -59.11 -3.08
CA ARG A 312 26.91 -59.04 -3.07
C ARG A 312 26.38 -58.62 -1.71
N ASP A 313 26.89 -59.24 -0.64
CA ASP A 313 26.44 -58.93 0.72
C ASP A 313 26.82 -57.48 1.10
N ALA A 314 28.00 -57.00 0.66
CA ALA A 314 28.39 -55.60 0.78
C ALA A 314 27.50 -54.65 -0.05
N ALA A 315 27.14 -55.02 -1.28
CA ALA A 315 26.23 -54.22 -2.13
C ALA A 315 24.82 -54.14 -1.54
N LEU A 316 24.30 -55.24 -0.96
CA LEU A 316 23.02 -55.25 -0.26
C LEU A 316 23.07 -54.41 1.02
N ALA A 317 24.15 -54.51 1.79
CA ALA A 317 24.34 -53.69 2.99
C ALA A 317 24.46 -52.20 2.64
N GLN A 318 25.18 -51.86 1.57
CA GLN A 318 25.27 -50.49 1.05
C GLN A 318 23.89 -49.98 0.62
N ALA A 319 23.13 -50.77 -0.16
CA ALA A 319 21.79 -50.40 -0.58
C ALA A 319 20.84 -50.16 0.61
N GLN A 320 20.94 -50.97 1.67
CA GLN A 320 20.19 -50.75 2.91
C GLN A 320 20.62 -49.45 3.60
N GLY A 321 21.93 -49.20 3.72
CA GLY A 321 22.43 -47.96 4.31
C GLY A 321 22.02 -46.70 3.52
N GLU A 322 21.89 -46.80 2.21
CA GLU A 322 21.37 -45.72 1.37
C GLU A 322 19.88 -45.47 1.59
N ILE A 323 19.08 -46.52 1.83
CA ILE A 323 17.66 -46.39 2.22
C ILE A 323 17.57 -45.69 3.57
N ASP A 324 18.32 -46.16 4.58
CA ASP A 324 18.31 -45.58 5.93
C ASP A 324 18.73 -44.09 5.89
N ARG A 325 19.75 -43.76 5.07
CA ARG A 325 20.17 -42.37 4.82
C ARG A 325 19.07 -41.54 4.18
N ALA A 326 18.41 -42.06 3.14
CA ALA A 326 17.35 -41.32 2.43
C ALA A 326 16.13 -41.08 3.33
N GLN A 327 15.75 -42.07 4.16
CA GLN A 327 14.68 -41.94 5.14
C GLN A 327 15.02 -40.90 6.22
N ALA A 328 16.26 -40.90 6.72
CA ALA A 328 16.73 -39.89 7.66
C ALA A 328 16.72 -38.48 7.04
N LEU A 329 17.12 -38.34 5.75
CA LEU A 329 17.04 -37.08 5.04
C LEU A 329 15.59 -36.59 4.89
N LEU A 330 14.65 -37.46 4.55
CA LEU A 330 13.23 -37.11 4.47
C LEU A 330 12.69 -36.63 5.81
N ALA A 331 13.00 -37.34 6.91
CA ALA A 331 12.60 -36.94 8.25
C ALA A 331 13.20 -35.57 8.64
N LEU A 332 14.48 -35.34 8.31
CA LEU A 332 15.15 -34.06 8.51
C LEU A 332 14.44 -32.93 7.74
N ARG A 333 14.15 -33.12 6.44
CA ARG A 333 13.49 -32.09 5.62
C ARG A 333 12.09 -31.74 6.11
N ARG A 334 11.32 -32.74 6.58
CA ARG A 334 10.02 -32.49 7.22
C ARG A 334 10.16 -31.65 8.50
N SER A 335 11.10 -32.03 9.38
CA SER A 335 11.33 -31.30 10.63
C SER A 335 11.81 -29.86 10.40
N GLU A 336 12.72 -29.64 9.44
CA GLU A 336 13.19 -28.30 9.07
C GLU A 336 12.05 -27.43 8.54
N LEU A 337 11.17 -28.00 7.71
CA LEU A 337 10.03 -27.28 7.14
C LEU A 337 8.99 -26.92 8.21
N GLU A 338 8.70 -27.83 9.14
CA GLU A 338 7.80 -27.58 10.26
C GLU A 338 8.34 -26.44 11.15
N ALA A 339 9.63 -26.50 11.51
CA ALA A 339 10.29 -25.46 12.30
C ALA A 339 10.27 -24.10 11.58
N ALA A 340 10.57 -24.09 10.27
CA ALA A 340 10.52 -22.88 9.44
C ALA A 340 9.09 -22.29 9.38
N ALA A 341 8.06 -23.12 9.25
CA ALA A 341 6.66 -22.69 9.25
C ALA A 341 6.24 -22.07 10.58
N GLN A 342 6.59 -22.71 11.70
CA GLN A 342 6.33 -22.17 13.04
C GLN A 342 7.02 -20.82 13.24
N GLN A 343 8.30 -20.71 12.86
CA GLN A 343 9.07 -19.48 12.98
C GLN A 343 8.52 -18.35 12.10
N ALA A 344 8.23 -18.62 10.82
CA ALA A 344 7.69 -17.64 9.88
C ALA A 344 6.33 -17.12 10.35
N LEU A 345 5.44 -18.00 10.79
CA LEU A 345 4.12 -17.62 11.28
C LEU A 345 4.19 -16.81 12.58
N ALA A 346 5.05 -17.21 13.52
CA ALA A 346 5.28 -16.46 14.75
C ALA A 346 5.84 -15.06 14.45
N ALA A 347 6.82 -14.97 13.54
CA ALA A 347 7.39 -13.70 13.10
C ALA A 347 6.32 -12.80 12.47
N TYR A 348 5.54 -13.31 11.52
CA TYR A 348 4.45 -12.56 10.90
C TYR A 348 3.44 -12.03 11.93
N ARG A 349 2.93 -12.90 12.82
CA ARG A 349 1.97 -12.52 13.86
C ARG A 349 2.51 -11.45 14.81
N LEU A 350 3.81 -11.52 15.15
CA LEU A 350 4.46 -10.49 15.95
C LEU A 350 4.49 -9.15 15.21
N ARG A 351 4.93 -9.13 13.95
CA ARG A 351 5.01 -7.90 13.15
C ARG A 351 3.64 -7.29 12.89
N ASP A 352 2.63 -8.11 12.67
CA ASP A 352 1.25 -7.63 12.48
C ASP A 352 0.71 -6.96 13.77
N LYS A 353 0.98 -7.55 14.95
CA LYS A 353 0.61 -6.93 16.24
C LYS A 353 1.37 -5.62 16.50
N GLU A 354 2.64 -5.54 16.14
CA GLU A 354 3.46 -4.32 16.29
C GLU A 354 2.89 -3.12 15.50
N MET A 355 2.17 -3.38 14.39
CA MET A 355 1.59 -2.32 13.54
C MET A 355 0.63 -1.39 14.29
N ALA A 356 -0.17 -1.92 15.22
CA ALA A 356 -1.08 -1.10 16.01
C ALA A 356 -0.32 -0.06 16.85
N GLY A 357 0.81 -0.46 17.44
CA GLY A 357 1.67 0.44 18.21
C GLY A 357 2.39 1.48 17.35
N HIS A 358 2.79 1.14 16.13
CA HIS A 358 3.34 2.11 15.18
C HIS A 358 2.29 3.14 14.74
N ARG A 359 1.08 2.70 14.37
CA ARG A 359 -0.03 3.58 13.97
C ARG A 359 -0.46 4.51 15.10
N HIS A 360 -0.54 4.00 16.33
CA HIS A 360 -0.88 4.82 17.49
C HIS A 360 0.17 5.92 17.75
N ARG A 361 1.46 5.60 17.64
CA ARG A 361 2.55 6.60 17.74
C ARG A 361 2.46 7.66 16.65
N GLN A 362 2.14 7.27 15.41
CA GLN A 362 1.91 8.23 14.32
C GLN A 362 0.74 9.17 14.62
N GLN A 363 -0.39 8.64 15.11
CA GLN A 363 -1.55 9.46 15.49
C GLN A 363 -1.20 10.45 16.60
N ALA A 364 -0.48 9.99 17.64
CA ALA A 364 -0.02 10.85 18.72
C ALA A 364 0.94 11.96 18.22
N ALA A 365 1.85 11.64 17.29
CA ALA A 365 2.75 12.62 16.69
C ALA A 365 2.01 13.62 15.79
N ALA A 366 0.97 13.18 15.07
CA ALA A 366 0.14 14.06 14.26
C ALA A 366 -0.64 15.06 15.13
N GLU A 367 -1.20 14.59 16.25
CA GLU A 367 -1.87 15.44 17.22
C GLU A 367 -0.91 16.40 17.92
N ALA A 368 0.30 15.95 18.25
CA ALA A 368 1.34 16.81 18.80
C ALA A 368 1.74 17.93 17.84
N LEU A 369 1.85 17.64 16.53
CA LEU A 369 2.09 18.65 15.51
C LEU A 369 0.93 19.63 15.40
N ARG A 370 -0.32 19.16 15.41
CA ARG A 370 -1.52 20.00 15.40
C ARG A 370 -1.53 20.98 16.59
N ILE A 371 -1.22 20.49 17.79
CA ILE A 371 -1.10 21.32 19.00
C ILE A 371 0.04 22.33 18.88
N ALA A 372 1.20 21.93 18.34
CA ALA A 372 2.32 22.83 18.15
C ALA A 372 2.00 23.95 17.14
N GLN A 373 1.27 23.64 16.06
CA GLN A 373 0.77 24.63 15.11
C GLN A 373 -0.19 25.64 15.76
N LEU A 374 -1.13 25.18 16.59
CA LEU A 374 -2.07 26.07 17.30
C LEU A 374 -1.38 26.98 18.31
N ARG A 375 -0.29 26.51 18.94
CA ARG A 375 0.44 27.26 19.95
C ARG A 375 1.48 28.24 19.38
N LEU A 376 1.74 28.19 18.08
CA LEU A 376 2.76 29.00 17.42
C LEU A 376 2.58 30.51 17.68
N ASN A 377 1.33 30.99 17.75
CA ASN A 377 0.99 32.41 17.94
C ASN A 377 0.57 32.76 19.38
N ALA A 378 0.53 31.78 20.29
CA ALA A 378 -0.03 31.95 21.63
C ALA A 378 1.02 32.20 22.72
N PHE A 379 2.32 32.02 22.43
CA PHE A 379 3.40 32.14 23.41
C PHE A 379 4.59 32.95 22.86
N ASP A 380 5.04 33.93 23.65
CA ASP A 380 6.29 34.68 23.44
C ASP A 380 7.51 33.79 23.79
N GLY A 381 7.86 32.84 22.93
CA GLY A 381 9.08 32.01 23.05
C GLY A 381 8.92 30.53 22.64
N ASP A 382 9.98 29.95 22.05
CA ASP A 382 10.18 28.53 21.66
C ASP A 382 9.11 27.80 20.81
N GLY A 383 7.99 28.43 20.48
CA GLY A 383 6.91 27.80 19.70
C GLY A 383 7.35 27.29 18.33
N TYR A 384 8.25 28.01 17.67
CA TYR A 384 8.76 27.64 16.34
C TYR A 384 9.71 26.43 16.39
N SER A 385 10.62 26.38 17.37
CA SER A 385 11.49 25.23 17.62
C SER A 385 10.66 23.99 17.96
N LYS A 386 9.61 24.14 18.78
CA LYS A 386 8.68 23.06 19.08
C LYS A 386 7.90 22.57 17.85
N LEU A 387 7.52 23.48 16.96
CA LEU A 387 6.85 23.14 15.70
C LEU A 387 7.74 22.27 14.80
N LEU A 388 9.00 22.68 14.57
CA LEU A 388 9.91 21.90 13.71
C LEU A 388 10.27 20.53 14.31
N THR A 389 10.51 20.47 15.61
CA THR A 389 10.80 19.20 16.30
C THR A 389 9.61 18.24 16.29
N THR A 390 8.39 18.74 16.52
CA THR A 390 7.17 17.90 16.44
C THR A 390 6.85 17.46 15.01
N ARG A 391 7.15 18.29 14.01
CA ARG A 391 7.05 17.92 12.60
C ARG A 391 8.02 16.79 12.25
N TYR A 392 9.26 16.90 12.71
CA TYR A 392 10.25 15.84 12.53
C TYR A 392 9.84 14.55 13.25
N ALA A 393 9.27 14.64 14.46
CA ALA A 393 8.73 13.49 15.17
C ALA A 393 7.58 12.82 14.41
N LEU A 394 6.69 13.58 13.77
CA LEU A 394 5.66 13.02 12.88
C LEU A 394 6.29 12.30 11.68
N TYR A 395 7.30 12.90 11.03
CA TYR A 395 8.04 12.25 9.95
C TYR A 395 8.64 10.91 10.40
N GLN A 396 9.34 10.89 11.53
CA GLN A 396 9.92 9.66 12.09
C GLN A 396 8.84 8.62 12.41
N ALA A 397 7.73 9.01 13.02
CA ALA A 397 6.64 8.09 13.35
C ALA A 397 5.96 7.52 12.08
N ALA A 398 5.82 8.33 11.03
CA ALA A 398 5.30 7.89 9.74
C ALA A 398 6.25 6.89 9.05
N VAL A 399 7.55 7.18 9.03
CA VAL A 399 8.57 6.24 8.50
C VAL A 399 8.56 4.93 9.30
N GLN A 400 8.40 4.96 10.62
CA GLN A 400 8.30 3.75 11.43
C GLN A 400 7.08 2.88 11.09
N VAL A 401 5.96 3.49 10.67
CA VAL A 401 4.79 2.74 10.17
C VAL A 401 5.13 2.08 8.83
N VAL A 402 5.82 2.77 7.91
CA VAL A 402 6.28 2.17 6.65
C VAL A 402 7.28 1.02 6.90
N ASP A 403 8.23 1.20 7.81
CA ASP A 403 9.19 0.16 8.22
C ASP A 403 8.52 -1.05 8.86
N GLY A 404 7.52 -0.79 9.71
CA GLY A 404 6.68 -1.84 10.28
C GLY A 404 5.94 -2.63 9.20
N ALA A 405 5.35 -1.92 8.25
CA ALA A 405 4.61 -2.53 7.14
C ALA A 405 5.53 -3.35 6.23
N GLU A 406 6.72 -2.85 5.89
CA GLU A 406 7.71 -3.62 5.13
C GLU A 406 8.10 -4.91 5.85
N ARG A 407 8.43 -4.85 7.16
CA ARG A 407 8.79 -6.04 7.94
C ARG A 407 7.64 -7.04 8.03
N ARG A 408 6.40 -6.56 8.20
CA ARG A 408 5.20 -7.40 8.21
C ARG A 408 5.01 -8.08 6.86
N ASP A 409 5.11 -7.35 5.77
CA ASP A 409 4.89 -7.88 4.41
C ASP A 409 5.98 -8.87 4.01
N LEU A 410 7.25 -8.60 4.34
CA LEU A 410 8.34 -9.55 4.13
C LEU A 410 8.15 -10.82 4.97
N ALA A 411 7.70 -10.72 6.22
CA ALA A 411 7.38 -11.89 7.05
C ALA A 411 6.16 -12.67 6.50
N ALA A 412 5.17 -11.97 5.93
CA ALA A 412 4.05 -12.61 5.24
C ALA A 412 4.54 -13.41 4.02
N LEU A 413 5.47 -12.84 3.24
CA LEU A 413 6.11 -13.53 2.12
C LEU A 413 6.88 -14.78 2.54
N ASP A 414 7.51 -14.77 3.72
CA ASP A 414 8.19 -15.95 4.26
C ASP A 414 7.20 -17.07 4.60
N VAL A 415 6.01 -16.75 5.12
CA VAL A 415 4.93 -17.74 5.31
C VAL A 415 4.43 -18.28 3.97
N LEU A 416 4.24 -17.39 2.99
CA LEU A 416 3.74 -17.74 1.66
C LEU A 416 4.70 -18.65 0.89
N ALA A 417 6.00 -18.52 1.11
CA ALA A 417 7.02 -19.38 0.51
C ALA A 417 6.91 -20.85 0.94
N LEU A 418 6.19 -21.13 2.03
CA LEU A 418 6.04 -22.46 2.63
C LEU A 418 4.72 -23.15 2.25
N GLY A 419 3.83 -22.45 1.55
CA GLY A 419 2.52 -22.96 1.13
C GLY A 419 2.44 -23.23 -0.37
N ASP A 420 1.55 -24.13 -0.77
CA ASP A 420 1.27 -24.42 -2.17
C ASP A 420 0.24 -23.44 -2.75
N GLY A 421 0.53 -22.91 -3.94
CA GLY A 421 -0.51 -22.41 -4.85
C GLY A 421 -1.23 -21.14 -4.41
N CYS A 422 -0.66 -20.35 -3.49
CA CYS A 422 -1.23 -19.05 -3.14
C CYS A 422 -1.06 -18.04 -4.28
N THR A 423 -2.07 -17.99 -5.13
CA THR A 423 -2.28 -16.94 -6.12
C THR A 423 -2.83 -15.70 -5.43
N LEU A 424 -2.14 -14.58 -5.59
CA LEU A 424 -2.62 -13.29 -5.10
C LEU A 424 -3.90 -12.93 -5.86
N ALA A 425 -5.02 -12.86 -5.16
CA ALA A 425 -6.22 -12.22 -5.68
C ALA A 425 -6.06 -10.71 -5.48
N TRP A 426 -5.79 -9.99 -6.57
CA TRP A 426 -5.92 -8.54 -6.59
C TRP A 426 -7.40 -8.23 -6.60
N HIS A 427 -7.88 -7.59 -5.54
CA HIS A 427 -9.18 -6.94 -5.64
C HIS A 427 -8.97 -5.71 -6.52
N ASP A 428 -9.70 -5.63 -7.63
CA ASP A 428 -10.07 -4.36 -8.30
C ASP A 428 -11.00 -3.56 -7.36
N ALA A 429 -10.61 -3.40 -6.10
CA ALA A 429 -11.26 -2.50 -5.18
C ALA A 429 -11.01 -1.08 -5.70
N PRO A 430 -12.02 -0.19 -5.67
CA PRO A 430 -11.81 1.22 -5.99
C PRO A 430 -10.60 1.72 -5.20
N ALA A 431 -9.71 2.47 -5.85
CA ALA A 431 -8.43 2.91 -5.30
C ALA A 431 -8.61 3.32 -3.84
N ALA A 432 -8.05 2.51 -2.93
CA ALA A 432 -8.16 2.79 -1.50
C ALA A 432 -7.67 4.23 -1.28
N PRO A 433 -8.39 5.03 -0.46
CA PRO A 433 -7.97 6.39 -0.17
C PRO A 433 -6.52 6.36 0.31
N ASP A 434 -5.69 7.20 -0.31
CA ASP A 434 -4.25 7.23 -0.07
C ASP A 434 -3.96 7.34 1.45
N PRO A 435 -3.38 6.30 2.06
CA PRO A 435 -3.25 6.22 3.52
C PRO A 435 -2.31 7.31 4.07
N TRP A 436 -1.48 7.89 3.21
CA TRP A 436 -0.52 8.92 3.58
C TRP A 436 -1.01 10.33 3.32
N ALA A 437 -2.14 10.55 2.65
CA ALA A 437 -2.59 11.86 2.21
C ALA A 437 -2.61 12.91 3.35
N ALA A 438 -3.22 12.56 4.49
CA ALA A 438 -3.30 13.45 5.65
C ALA A 438 -1.92 13.72 6.28
N THR A 439 -1.05 12.72 6.34
CA THR A 439 0.30 12.86 6.92
C THR A 439 1.20 13.69 6.00
N VAL A 440 1.15 13.43 4.69
CA VAL A 440 1.86 14.19 3.66
C VAL A 440 1.42 15.65 3.67
N ALA A 441 0.11 15.92 3.81
CA ALA A 441 -0.41 17.28 3.96
C ALA A 441 0.09 17.95 5.24
N ALA A 442 0.10 17.24 6.38
CA ALA A 442 0.58 17.78 7.65
C ALA A 442 2.08 18.09 7.66
N LEU A 443 2.91 17.24 7.03
CA LEU A 443 4.35 17.45 6.88
C LEU A 443 4.69 18.61 5.92
N ALA A 444 3.91 18.72 4.84
CA ALA A 444 4.11 19.71 3.79
C ALA A 444 3.44 21.07 4.04
N GLY A 445 2.52 21.15 5.01
CA GLY A 445 1.90 22.41 5.39
C GLY A 445 2.98 23.42 5.81
N GLY A 446 2.87 24.67 5.38
CA GLY A 446 3.84 25.72 5.68
C GLY A 446 4.13 25.89 7.18
N THR A 447 5.15 26.69 7.49
CA THR A 447 5.39 27.14 8.87
C THR A 447 4.54 28.36 9.22
N ALA A 448 4.09 29.10 8.21
CA ALA A 448 2.89 29.89 8.26
C ALA A 448 1.68 28.96 8.50
N PRO A 449 0.71 29.34 9.35
CA PRO A 449 -0.46 28.52 9.59
C PRO A 449 -1.15 28.26 8.24
N ALA A 450 -0.99 27.05 7.72
CA ALA A 450 -1.92 26.50 6.77
C ALA A 450 -3.24 26.47 7.53
N SER A 451 -4.08 27.47 7.24
CA SER A 451 -5.44 27.58 7.71
C SER A 451 -6.15 26.29 7.30
N ALA A 452 -6.07 25.28 8.16
CA ALA A 452 -7.00 24.19 8.17
C ALA A 452 -8.36 24.88 8.25
N LYS A 453 -9.19 24.67 7.23
CA LYS A 453 -10.58 25.12 7.15
C LYS A 453 -11.37 24.53 8.32
N ALA A 454 -11.20 25.16 9.45
CA ALA A 454 -12.19 25.51 10.45
C ALA A 454 -11.60 26.81 11.00
N ALA A 455 -12.13 27.96 10.59
CA ALA A 455 -11.69 29.23 11.13
C ALA A 455 -12.16 29.32 12.59
N PRO A 456 -11.22 29.47 13.55
CA PRO A 456 -11.35 30.53 14.53
C PRO A 456 -10.09 31.38 14.51
N GLY A 457 -10.24 32.69 14.33
CA GLY A 457 -9.20 33.64 14.76
C GLY A 457 -8.84 34.80 13.85
N GLU A 458 -9.52 35.02 12.73
CA GLU A 458 -9.85 36.39 12.34
C GLU A 458 -11.33 36.58 12.67
N THR A 459 -11.63 37.45 13.61
CA THR A 459 -13.00 37.80 14.00
C THR A 459 -13.67 38.52 12.82
N GLY A 460 -14.25 37.74 11.91
CA GLY A 460 -15.04 38.23 10.80
C GLY A 460 -16.50 38.42 11.16
N LEU A 461 -17.22 39.16 10.33
CA LEU A 461 -18.66 39.37 10.47
C LEU A 461 -19.44 38.16 9.95
N GLY A 462 -20.41 37.71 10.72
CA GLY A 462 -21.49 36.84 10.25
C GLY A 462 -22.74 37.65 9.94
N TRP A 463 -23.64 37.11 9.12
CA TRP A 463 -24.89 37.79 8.76
C TRP A 463 -26.08 36.84 8.86
N TYR A 464 -27.14 37.30 9.54
CA TYR A 464 -28.47 36.72 9.40
C TYR A 464 -29.06 37.16 8.08
N VAL A 465 -29.42 36.19 7.25
CA VAL A 465 -30.11 36.41 5.97
C VAL A 465 -31.48 35.77 6.10
N TRP A 466 -32.48 36.60 6.40
CA TRP A 466 -33.84 36.11 6.63
C TRP A 466 -34.51 35.63 5.34
N GLN A 467 -34.07 36.13 4.19
CA GLN A 467 -34.60 35.80 2.86
C GLN A 467 -33.59 34.97 2.05
N GLY A 468 -33.22 33.78 2.53
CA GLY A 468 -32.22 32.92 1.89
C GLY A 468 -32.53 32.56 0.43
N GLN A 469 -33.81 32.47 0.06
CA GLN A 469 -34.21 32.21 -1.34
C GLN A 469 -33.77 33.31 -2.30
N ALA A 470 -33.81 34.59 -1.88
CA ALA A 470 -33.38 35.70 -2.73
C ALA A 470 -31.90 35.59 -3.10
N LEU A 471 -31.08 35.04 -2.19
CA LEU A 471 -29.67 34.79 -2.42
C LEU A 471 -29.41 33.55 -3.31
N LEU A 472 -30.26 32.53 -3.23
CA LEU A 472 -30.23 31.39 -4.17
C LEU A 472 -30.60 31.83 -5.58
N ASP A 473 -31.61 32.70 -5.71
CA ASP A 473 -32.08 33.21 -7.00
C ASP A 473 -31.09 34.20 -7.62
N GLN A 474 -30.37 34.97 -6.80
CA GLN A 474 -29.38 35.97 -7.23
C GLN A 474 -28.06 35.85 -6.44
N PRO A 475 -27.23 34.83 -6.71
CA PRO A 475 -25.97 34.60 -6.00
C PRO A 475 -24.96 35.76 -6.08
N ALA A 476 -25.04 36.59 -7.13
CA ALA A 476 -24.21 37.79 -7.29
C ALA A 476 -24.39 38.81 -6.15
N GLN A 477 -25.50 38.78 -5.41
CA GLN A 477 -25.69 39.64 -4.22
C GLN A 477 -24.64 39.39 -3.14
N LEU A 478 -23.95 38.24 -3.16
CA LEU A 478 -22.78 38.04 -2.33
C LEU A 478 -21.78 39.21 -2.51
N ASP A 479 -21.61 39.77 -3.72
CA ASP A 479 -20.61 40.82 -4.05
C ASP A 479 -20.82 42.13 -3.27
N GLU A 480 -22.02 42.32 -2.73
CA GLU A 480 -22.36 43.45 -1.88
C GLU A 480 -21.91 43.28 -0.42
N LEU A 481 -21.52 42.07 0.00
CA LEU A 481 -21.09 41.79 1.37
C LEU A 481 -19.81 42.56 1.73
N PRO A 482 -19.73 43.15 2.93
CA PRO A 482 -18.53 43.82 3.40
C PRO A 482 -17.29 42.90 3.40
N PRO A 483 -16.07 43.41 3.14
CA PRO A 483 -14.86 42.59 2.97
C PRO A 483 -14.51 41.64 4.13
N ARG A 484 -14.96 41.96 5.36
CA ARG A 484 -14.71 41.13 6.55
C ARG A 484 -15.77 40.06 6.82
N SER A 485 -16.73 39.89 5.90
CA SER A 485 -17.75 38.86 6.02
C SER A 485 -17.13 37.47 5.89
N ARG A 486 -17.50 36.54 6.77
CA ARG A 486 -16.96 35.17 6.80
C ARG A 486 -18.04 34.09 6.80
N ARG A 487 -19.27 34.42 7.19
CA ARG A 487 -20.36 33.45 7.25
C ARG A 487 -21.74 34.07 7.03
N LEU A 488 -22.65 33.26 6.49
CA LEU A 488 -24.04 33.62 6.26
C LEU A 488 -24.94 32.55 6.88
N LEU A 489 -25.92 33.00 7.67
CA LEU A 489 -26.94 32.17 8.31
C LEU A 489 -28.22 32.34 7.49
N LEU A 490 -28.53 31.36 6.65
CA LEU A 490 -29.59 31.46 5.66
C LEU A 490 -30.89 30.86 6.19
N SER A 491 -31.93 31.69 6.31
CA SER A 491 -33.28 31.27 6.68
C SER A 491 -34.16 31.06 5.44
N PHE A 492 -35.08 30.12 5.55
CA PHE A 492 -36.04 29.76 4.51
C PHE A 492 -37.40 29.48 5.12
N THR A 493 -38.46 29.81 4.38
CA THR A 493 -39.82 29.41 4.73
C THR A 493 -40.00 27.89 4.60
N ALA A 494 -41.05 27.33 5.22
CA ALA A 494 -41.34 25.89 5.14
C ALA A 494 -41.46 25.38 3.68
N ALA A 495 -42.09 26.16 2.79
CA ALA A 495 -42.21 25.80 1.37
C ALA A 495 -40.85 25.83 0.65
N GLN A 496 -40.00 26.81 0.97
CA GLN A 496 -38.64 26.91 0.41
C GLN A 496 -37.73 25.77 0.90
N LEU A 497 -37.81 25.37 2.17
CA LEU A 497 -37.06 24.22 2.69
C LEU A 497 -37.45 22.91 1.99
N GLN A 498 -38.75 22.71 1.73
CA GLN A 498 -39.21 21.55 0.95
C GLN A 498 -38.70 21.59 -0.49
N ALA A 499 -38.63 22.77 -1.11
CA ALA A 499 -38.05 22.94 -2.44
C ALA A 499 -36.53 22.69 -2.44
N LEU A 500 -35.82 23.16 -1.41
CA LEU A 500 -34.38 22.99 -1.22
C LEU A 500 -33.98 21.51 -1.08
N ALA A 501 -34.86 20.69 -0.51
CA ALA A 501 -34.68 19.25 -0.42
C ALA A 501 -34.77 18.52 -1.77
N ARG A 502 -35.37 19.12 -2.81
CA ARG A 502 -35.50 18.55 -4.15
C ARG A 502 -34.20 18.72 -4.96
N PRO A 503 -33.96 17.89 -6.01
CA PRO A 503 -32.73 17.97 -6.82
C PRO A 503 -32.40 19.37 -7.35
N ASP A 504 -33.39 20.10 -7.87
CA ASP A 504 -33.17 21.44 -8.43
C ASP A 504 -32.75 22.45 -7.36
N GLY A 505 -33.39 22.40 -6.18
CA GLY A 505 -33.02 23.24 -5.04
C GLY A 505 -31.63 22.90 -4.49
N ARG A 506 -31.27 21.61 -4.42
CA ARG A 506 -29.91 21.17 -4.04
C ARG A 506 -28.86 21.68 -5.04
N ALA A 507 -29.17 21.72 -6.34
CA ALA A 507 -28.27 22.26 -7.34
C ALA A 507 -28.07 23.78 -7.18
N GLN A 508 -29.14 24.54 -6.90
CA GLN A 508 -29.05 25.98 -6.58
C GLN A 508 -28.20 26.23 -5.33
N TRP A 509 -28.39 25.44 -4.28
CA TRP A 509 -27.54 25.51 -3.07
C TRP A 509 -26.06 25.27 -3.39
N MET A 510 -25.76 24.24 -4.18
CA MET A 510 -24.39 23.92 -4.57
C MET A 510 -23.74 25.04 -5.39
N ALA A 511 -24.50 25.69 -6.28
CA ALA A 511 -24.02 26.84 -7.03
C ALA A 511 -23.70 28.03 -6.12
N LEU A 512 -24.61 28.36 -5.19
CA LEU A 512 -24.38 29.42 -4.19
C LEU A 512 -23.15 29.09 -3.32
N ARG A 513 -23.02 27.84 -2.88
CA ARG A 513 -21.89 27.38 -2.07
C ARG A 513 -20.56 27.51 -2.81
N ALA A 514 -20.50 27.18 -4.09
CA ALA A 514 -19.27 27.35 -4.88
C ALA A 514 -18.83 28.81 -4.93
N GLN A 515 -19.77 29.75 -5.11
CA GLN A 515 -19.49 31.18 -5.10
C GLN A 515 -19.07 31.69 -3.72
N ALA A 516 -19.76 31.25 -2.67
CA ALA A 516 -19.39 31.55 -1.29
C ALA A 516 -17.97 31.04 -0.95
N GLN A 517 -17.62 29.82 -1.37
CA GLN A 517 -16.30 29.23 -1.14
C GLN A 517 -15.17 30.00 -1.83
N ALA A 518 -15.41 30.49 -3.06
CA ALA A 518 -14.45 31.35 -3.76
C ALA A 518 -14.09 32.62 -2.97
N ARG A 519 -14.98 33.02 -2.06
CA ARG A 519 -14.85 34.21 -1.22
C ARG A 519 -14.56 33.90 0.24
N GLN A 520 -14.24 32.64 0.54
CA GLN A 520 -13.97 32.17 1.90
C GLN A 520 -15.15 32.40 2.86
N LEU A 521 -16.39 32.38 2.34
CA LEU A 521 -17.62 32.43 3.10
C LEU A 521 -18.09 31.01 3.42
N THR A 522 -18.65 30.84 4.61
CA THR A 522 -19.37 29.64 5.02
C THR A 522 -20.88 29.86 4.95
N LEU A 523 -21.62 28.82 4.58
CA LEU A 523 -23.08 28.83 4.49
C LEU A 523 -23.67 27.92 5.55
N GLU A 524 -24.37 28.53 6.50
CA GLU A 524 -25.03 27.84 7.62
C GLU A 524 -26.55 27.86 7.39
N LEU A 525 -27.22 26.75 7.70
CA LEU A 525 -28.67 26.65 7.63
C LEU A 525 -29.29 27.18 8.92
N LEU A 526 -30.13 28.22 8.84
CA LEU A 526 -30.79 28.82 9.99
C LEU A 526 -32.24 28.39 10.07
N LEU A 527 -32.62 27.77 11.20
CA LEU A 527 -33.98 27.33 11.48
C LEU A 527 -34.46 27.96 12.80
N GLY A 528 -35.59 28.68 12.79
CA GLY A 528 -36.01 29.52 13.93
C GLY A 528 -37.49 29.49 14.30
N GLU A 529 -38.17 28.34 14.20
CA GLU A 529 -39.56 28.21 14.67
C GLU A 529 -39.58 27.98 16.21
N PRO A 530 -40.11 28.93 17.01
CA PRO A 530 -39.96 28.91 18.47
C PRO A 530 -40.58 27.66 19.12
N THR A 531 -41.65 27.12 18.53
CA THR A 531 -42.38 25.99 19.09
C THR A 531 -41.62 24.67 19.01
N TRP A 532 -40.57 24.54 18.19
CA TRP A 532 -39.77 23.31 18.09
C TRP A 532 -39.04 22.89 19.36
N VAL A 533 -38.87 23.82 20.30
CA VAL A 533 -38.39 23.48 21.64
C VAL A 533 -39.37 22.56 22.37
N LEU A 534 -40.67 22.63 22.08
CA LEU A 534 -41.72 21.87 22.76
C LEU A 534 -41.67 20.38 22.36
N PRO A 535 -41.91 19.45 23.32
CA PRO A 535 -41.82 18.02 23.04
C PRO A 535 -42.69 17.51 21.88
N HIS A 536 -43.88 18.09 21.69
CA HIS A 536 -44.83 17.67 20.64
C HIS A 536 -44.45 18.19 19.24
N GLU A 537 -43.66 19.27 19.15
CA GLU A 537 -43.22 19.84 17.87
C GLU A 537 -41.82 19.35 17.46
N ARG A 538 -41.03 18.80 18.39
CA ARG A 538 -39.67 18.27 18.13
C ARG A 538 -39.62 17.29 16.96
N ALA A 539 -40.63 16.43 16.82
CA ALA A 539 -40.70 15.46 15.74
C ALA A 539 -40.73 16.13 14.35
N ARG A 540 -41.36 17.30 14.23
CA ARG A 540 -41.40 18.06 12.96
C ARG A 540 -40.04 18.64 12.63
N LEU A 541 -39.31 19.16 13.61
CA LEU A 541 -37.93 19.62 13.42
C LEU A 541 -37.02 18.47 12.96
N LEU A 542 -37.10 17.30 13.60
CA LEU A 542 -36.28 16.14 13.22
C LEU A 542 -36.60 15.65 11.80
N ALA A 543 -37.88 15.60 11.42
CA ALA A 543 -38.28 15.26 10.06
C ALA A 543 -37.74 16.24 9.02
N LEU A 544 -37.72 17.54 9.35
CA LEU A 544 -37.14 18.58 8.52
C LEU A 544 -35.61 18.41 8.37
N VAL A 545 -34.88 18.23 9.47
CA VAL A 545 -33.43 17.98 9.48
C VAL A 545 -33.08 16.75 8.64
N GLU A 546 -33.83 15.66 8.79
CA GLU A 546 -33.65 14.44 8.00
C GLU A 546 -33.86 14.69 6.51
N SER A 547 -34.90 15.44 6.12
CA SER A 547 -35.18 15.76 4.71
C SER A 547 -34.07 16.58 4.04
N LEU A 548 -33.30 17.32 4.83
CA LEU A 548 -32.24 18.20 4.37
C LEU A 548 -30.85 17.57 4.52
N ARG A 549 -30.71 16.37 5.10
CA ARG A 549 -29.42 15.78 5.51
C ARG A 549 -28.35 15.72 4.42
N ASP A 550 -28.76 15.59 3.17
CA ASP A 550 -27.86 15.50 2.01
C ASP A 550 -27.41 16.89 1.50
N LEU A 551 -27.98 17.96 2.04
CA LEU A 551 -27.60 19.33 1.71
C LEU A 551 -26.25 19.64 2.40
N PRO A 552 -25.19 19.97 1.66
CA PRO A 552 -23.89 20.21 2.27
C PRO A 552 -23.81 21.65 2.81
N ALA A 553 -24.41 21.87 3.98
CA ALA A 553 -24.24 23.07 4.80
C ALA A 553 -22.99 22.97 5.69
N ASP A 554 -22.43 24.11 6.11
CA ASP A 554 -21.24 24.13 6.97
C ASP A 554 -21.61 24.03 8.47
N ALA A 555 -22.83 24.43 8.84
CA ALA A 555 -23.44 24.20 10.16
C ALA A 555 -24.97 24.24 10.09
N LEU A 556 -25.63 23.68 11.11
CA LEU A 556 -27.04 23.87 11.40
C LEU A 556 -27.18 24.80 12.61
N HIS A 557 -27.89 25.90 12.42
CA HIS A 557 -28.11 26.91 13.44
C HIS A 557 -29.58 26.94 13.86
N LEU A 558 -29.84 26.72 15.14
CA LEU A 558 -31.19 26.82 15.70
C LEU A 558 -31.35 28.15 16.41
N ASP A 559 -32.30 28.96 15.96
CA ASP A 559 -32.68 30.21 16.62
C ASP A 559 -33.88 29.97 17.54
N LEU A 560 -33.60 29.82 18.83
CA LEU A 560 -34.59 29.44 19.83
C LEU A 560 -34.45 30.33 21.06
N GLU A 561 -35.46 31.15 21.31
CA GLU A 561 -35.52 32.02 22.47
C GLU A 561 -36.72 31.72 23.36
N ARG A 562 -36.51 31.80 24.68
CA ARG A 562 -37.58 31.61 25.66
C ARG A 562 -38.70 32.64 25.51
N SER A 563 -38.34 33.88 25.20
CA SER A 563 -39.24 35.04 25.08
C SER A 563 -40.26 34.89 23.95
N GLN A 564 -39.95 34.09 22.93
CA GLN A 564 -40.81 33.87 21.76
C GLN A 564 -41.97 32.88 22.06
N LEU A 565 -41.91 32.16 23.19
CA LEU A 565 -43.01 31.29 23.63
C LEU A 565 -44.03 32.03 24.51
N PRO A 566 -45.31 31.62 24.52
CA PRO A 566 -46.28 32.05 25.53
C PRO A 566 -45.79 31.76 26.95
N ALA A 567 -46.07 32.67 27.90
CA ALA A 567 -45.57 32.60 29.28
C ALA A 567 -45.81 31.23 29.97
N ALA A 568 -46.95 30.58 29.70
CA ALA A 568 -47.30 29.27 30.25
C ALA A 568 -46.32 28.14 29.83
N GLN A 569 -45.62 28.31 28.71
CA GLN A 569 -44.72 27.31 28.13
C GLN A 569 -43.23 27.61 28.41
N GLN A 570 -42.91 28.75 29.02
CA GLN A 570 -41.53 29.18 29.29
C GLN A 570 -40.88 28.48 30.49
N ARG A 571 -41.69 27.92 31.41
CA ARG A 571 -41.20 27.37 32.70
C ARG A 571 -40.18 26.25 32.51
N ASP A 572 -40.46 25.31 31.61
CA ASP A 572 -39.62 24.13 31.36
C ASP A 572 -38.75 24.28 30.11
N TRP A 573 -38.66 25.50 29.55
CA TRP A 573 -38.00 25.78 28.28
C TRP A 573 -36.56 25.29 28.24
N SER A 574 -35.78 25.52 29.31
CA SER A 574 -34.36 25.13 29.33
C SER A 574 -34.18 23.61 29.25
N ARG A 575 -35.02 22.82 29.94
CA ARG A 575 -35.00 21.36 29.84
C ARG A 575 -35.40 20.91 28.45
N HIS A 576 -36.51 21.43 27.94
CA HIS A 576 -37.01 21.06 26.62
C HIS A 576 -36.03 21.43 25.48
N LEU A 577 -35.32 22.55 25.63
CA LEU A 577 -34.24 22.95 24.72
C LEU A 577 -33.10 21.93 24.71
N ILE A 578 -32.57 21.55 25.88
CA ILE A 578 -31.47 20.58 25.95
C ILE A 578 -31.88 19.25 25.32
N ASP A 579 -33.07 18.76 25.61
CA ASP A 579 -33.60 17.53 25.00
C ASP A 579 -33.73 17.66 23.46
N THR A 580 -34.18 18.82 22.97
CA THR A 580 -34.28 19.09 21.52
C THR A 580 -32.91 19.18 20.86
N LEU A 581 -31.93 19.85 21.49
CA LEU A 581 -30.56 19.96 20.99
C LEU A 581 -29.89 18.58 20.88
N GLN A 582 -30.05 17.72 21.91
CA GLN A 582 -29.54 16.35 21.89
C GLN A 582 -30.15 15.52 20.76
N ALA A 583 -31.47 15.64 20.57
CA ALA A 583 -32.17 14.92 19.50
C ALA A 583 -31.72 15.40 18.11
N VAL A 584 -31.58 16.71 17.92
CA VAL A 584 -31.10 17.29 16.65
C VAL A 584 -29.64 16.90 16.40
N ARG A 585 -28.77 16.94 17.40
CA ARG A 585 -27.37 16.52 17.26
C ARG A 585 -27.24 15.06 16.81
N ALA A 586 -28.14 14.19 17.28
CA ALA A 586 -28.15 12.79 16.87
C ALA A 586 -28.62 12.59 15.41
N ALA A 587 -29.46 13.48 14.89
CA ALA A 587 -30.00 13.39 13.53
C ALA A 587 -29.20 14.19 12.48
N ALA A 588 -28.62 15.33 12.87
CA ALA A 588 -27.96 16.26 11.96
C ALA A 588 -26.50 15.86 11.66
N PRO A 589 -26.09 15.78 10.38
CA PRO A 589 -24.70 15.53 10.02
C PRO A 589 -23.79 16.76 10.25
N TRP A 590 -24.37 17.96 10.37
CA TRP A 590 -23.63 19.22 10.50
C TRP A 590 -23.30 19.56 11.96
N PRO A 591 -22.26 20.37 12.22
CA PRO A 591 -22.06 21.02 13.52
C PRO A 591 -23.33 21.78 13.95
N LEU A 592 -23.67 21.71 15.23
CA LEU A 592 -24.87 22.35 15.77
C LEU A 592 -24.49 23.65 16.48
N ALA A 593 -25.17 24.73 16.10
CA ALA A 593 -25.10 26.03 16.76
C ALA A 593 -26.47 26.41 17.35
N LEU A 594 -26.47 27.31 18.33
CA LEU A 594 -27.67 27.84 18.97
C LEU A 594 -27.63 29.38 19.02
N THR A 595 -28.66 30.05 18.52
CA THR A 595 -28.95 31.44 18.87
C THR A 595 -29.94 31.47 20.01
N THR A 596 -29.64 32.26 21.03
CA THR A 596 -30.59 32.50 22.12
C THR A 596 -30.30 33.81 22.85
N HIS A 597 -31.25 34.25 23.68
CA HIS A 597 -31.11 35.46 24.47
C HIS A 597 -29.94 35.37 25.47
N TYR A 598 -29.10 36.41 25.56
CA TYR A 598 -27.88 36.37 26.40
C TYR A 598 -28.14 36.04 27.89
N ARG A 599 -29.31 36.41 28.41
CA ARG A 599 -29.74 36.10 29.80
C ARG A 599 -29.85 34.61 30.09
N GLU A 600 -30.09 33.78 29.07
CA GLU A 600 -30.08 32.33 29.22
C GLU A 600 -28.68 31.83 29.60
N LEU A 601 -27.65 32.40 28.95
CA LEU A 601 -26.24 32.06 29.19
C LEU A 601 -25.73 32.55 30.54
N GLN A 602 -26.43 33.48 31.19
CA GLN A 602 -26.13 33.91 32.56
C GLN A 602 -26.62 32.91 33.61
N GLN A 603 -27.49 31.97 33.25
CA GLN A 603 -27.94 30.95 34.19
C GLN A 603 -26.82 29.95 34.53
N PRO A 604 -26.61 29.63 35.81
CA PRO A 604 -25.59 28.68 36.22
C PRO A 604 -25.68 27.34 35.49
N GLY A 605 -24.55 26.94 34.88
CA GLY A 605 -24.40 25.66 34.17
C GLY A 605 -25.19 25.54 32.86
N PHE A 606 -25.90 26.58 32.40
CA PHE A 606 -26.67 26.50 31.15
C PHE A 606 -25.76 26.30 29.94
N ALA A 607 -24.71 27.11 29.78
CA ALA A 607 -23.72 26.96 28.71
C ALA A 607 -23.05 25.57 28.71
N ALA A 608 -22.76 25.02 29.90
CA ALA A 608 -22.23 23.67 30.04
C ALA A 608 -23.22 22.59 29.57
N ARG A 609 -24.51 22.70 29.92
CA ARG A 609 -25.55 21.78 29.44
C ARG A 609 -25.76 21.88 27.94
N VAL A 610 -25.75 23.09 27.38
CA VAL A 610 -25.84 23.32 25.92
C VAL A 610 -24.66 22.68 25.19
N HIS A 611 -23.44 22.87 25.69
CA HIS A 611 -22.26 22.22 25.12
C HIS A 611 -22.31 20.69 25.22
N ALA A 612 -22.73 20.16 26.38
CA ALA A 612 -22.91 18.72 26.59
C ALA A 612 -24.01 18.12 25.69
N ALA A 613 -24.97 18.93 25.22
CA ALA A 613 -25.95 18.53 24.22
C ALA A 613 -25.36 18.43 22.79
N GLY A 614 -24.07 18.75 22.61
CA GLY A 614 -23.34 18.65 21.35
C GLY A 614 -23.32 19.95 20.53
N VAL A 615 -23.64 21.09 21.15
CA VAL A 615 -23.53 22.41 20.52
C VAL A 615 -22.08 22.89 20.52
N SER A 616 -21.57 23.28 19.35
CA SER A 616 -20.21 23.79 19.16
C SER A 616 -20.10 25.31 19.29
N GLU A 617 -21.19 26.04 19.02
CA GLU A 617 -21.23 27.50 19.15
C GLU A 617 -22.59 27.99 19.66
N VAL A 618 -22.58 29.01 20.51
CA VAL A 618 -23.77 29.79 20.87
C VAL A 618 -23.63 31.23 20.39
N VAL A 619 -24.63 31.75 19.69
CA VAL A 619 -24.74 33.18 19.39
C VAL A 619 -25.63 33.83 20.45
N ALA A 620 -25.02 34.64 21.29
CA ALA A 620 -25.74 35.40 22.31
C ALA A 620 -26.43 36.60 21.65
N MET A 621 -27.75 36.70 21.74
CA MET A 621 -28.49 37.89 21.31
C MET A 621 -28.40 38.97 22.38
N LEU A 622 -27.71 40.07 22.05
CA LEU A 622 -27.59 41.25 22.91
C LEU A 622 -28.34 42.43 22.28
N TYR A 623 -29.51 42.77 22.83
CA TYR A 623 -30.29 43.95 22.46
C TYR A 623 -29.68 45.23 23.03
N VAL A 624 -28.43 45.52 22.66
CA VAL A 624 -27.68 46.72 23.02
C VAL A 624 -26.78 47.08 21.85
N ASN A 625 -26.87 48.34 21.42
CA ASN A 625 -26.11 48.88 20.30
C ASN A 625 -24.84 49.66 20.73
N ASN A 626 -24.60 49.87 22.02
CA ASN A 626 -23.35 50.50 22.50
C ASN A 626 -22.23 49.43 22.64
N PRO A 627 -21.07 49.59 21.97
CA PRO A 627 -20.04 48.56 21.95
C PRO A 627 -19.39 48.29 23.32
N GLU A 628 -19.20 49.30 24.17
CA GLU A 628 -18.62 49.11 25.51
C GLU A 628 -19.56 48.31 26.41
N ARG A 629 -20.86 48.62 26.36
CA ARG A 629 -21.89 47.93 27.12
C ARG A 629 -22.07 46.50 26.60
N THR A 630 -22.04 46.30 25.29
CA THR A 630 -22.06 44.96 24.68
C THR A 630 -20.85 44.14 25.12
N ALA A 631 -19.64 44.70 25.10
CA ALA A 631 -18.45 44.01 25.58
C ALA A 631 -18.52 43.68 27.07
N THR A 632 -19.05 44.59 27.90
CA THR A 632 -19.26 44.38 29.33
C THR A 632 -20.21 43.21 29.61
N LEU A 633 -21.27 43.07 28.81
CA LEU A 633 -22.21 41.96 28.93
C LEU A 633 -21.64 40.64 28.37
N ALA A 634 -20.83 40.69 27.32
CA ALA A 634 -20.27 39.51 26.66
C ALA A 634 -19.09 38.87 27.42
N ARG A 635 -18.23 39.67 28.06
CA ARG A 635 -17.07 39.20 28.84
C ARG A 635 -17.41 38.08 29.84
N PRO A 636 -18.39 38.23 30.74
CA PRO A 636 -18.72 37.17 31.70
C PRO A 636 -19.26 35.90 31.03
N LEU A 637 -19.95 36.02 29.89
CA LEU A 637 -20.45 34.86 29.14
C LEU A 637 -19.28 34.05 28.57
N LEU A 638 -18.32 34.73 27.95
CA LEU A 638 -17.11 34.14 27.37
C LEU A 638 -16.23 33.49 28.46
N SER A 639 -16.05 34.17 29.60
CA SER A 639 -15.26 33.62 30.71
C SER A 639 -15.91 32.42 31.40
N ALA A 640 -17.24 32.32 31.38
CA ALA A 640 -17.99 31.20 31.96
C ALA A 640 -18.23 30.05 30.95
N ALA A 641 -17.82 30.19 29.70
CA ALA A 641 -17.99 29.18 28.67
C ALA A 641 -17.12 27.93 28.96
N PRO A 642 -17.66 26.71 28.82
CA PRO A 642 -16.85 25.50 28.93
C PRO A 642 -15.82 25.45 27.79
N ALA A 643 -14.66 24.85 28.06
CA ALA A 643 -13.62 24.67 27.05
C ALA A 643 -14.16 23.89 25.85
N GLY A 644 -14.00 24.46 24.65
CA GLY A 644 -14.51 23.88 23.39
C GLY A 644 -15.85 24.46 22.92
N LEU A 645 -16.59 25.20 23.76
CA LEU A 645 -17.76 25.96 23.31
C LEU A 645 -17.35 27.37 22.86
N ARG A 646 -17.76 27.74 21.64
CA ARG A 646 -17.60 29.11 21.14
C ARG A 646 -18.81 29.96 21.50
N ILE A 647 -18.59 31.25 21.79
CA ILE A 647 -19.65 32.23 21.97
C ILE A 647 -19.43 33.39 21.00
N ALA A 648 -20.36 33.58 20.08
CA ALA A 648 -20.44 34.77 19.23
C ALA A 648 -21.47 35.76 19.79
N VAL A 649 -21.38 37.02 19.39
CA VAL A 649 -22.31 38.07 19.83
C VAL A 649 -23.15 38.55 18.64
N ALA A 650 -24.47 38.51 18.77
CA ALA A 650 -25.35 39.12 17.79
C ALA A 650 -25.42 40.64 18.00
N GLN A 651 -25.42 41.41 16.91
CA GLN A 651 -25.65 42.86 16.90
C GLN A 651 -26.73 43.19 15.86
N SER A 652 -27.71 44.01 16.23
CA SER A 652 -28.80 44.35 15.33
C SER A 652 -28.52 45.63 14.51
N ILE A 653 -29.03 45.64 13.28
CA ILE A 653 -29.21 46.76 12.37
C ILE A 653 -30.65 46.78 11.82
N GLU A 654 -31.59 46.11 12.48
CA GLU A 654 -32.99 46.08 12.05
C GLU A 654 -33.63 47.46 12.13
N SER A 655 -34.33 47.87 11.08
CA SER A 655 -34.97 49.19 10.99
C SER A 655 -36.14 49.37 11.97
N ALA A 656 -36.75 48.25 12.41
CA ALA A 656 -37.87 48.24 13.35
C ALA A 656 -37.48 48.47 14.82
N LEU A 657 -36.19 48.38 15.15
CA LEU A 657 -35.70 48.51 16.52
C LEU A 657 -35.22 49.94 16.84
N PRO A 658 -35.32 50.38 18.10
CA PRO A 658 -34.86 51.69 18.51
C PRO A 658 -33.33 51.82 18.40
N ALA A 659 -32.81 53.05 18.27
CA ALA A 659 -31.37 53.31 18.06
C ALA A 659 -30.46 52.78 19.19
N GLN A 660 -31.01 52.53 20.39
CA GLN A 660 -30.30 51.93 21.51
C GLN A 660 -30.04 50.43 21.31
N GLU A 661 -30.78 49.77 20.41
CA GLU A 661 -30.74 48.31 20.17
C GLU A 661 -30.32 47.97 18.73
N SER A 662 -30.49 48.91 17.79
CA SER A 662 -30.14 48.73 16.36
C SER A 662 -29.22 49.82 15.81
N SER A 663 -28.29 49.39 14.96
CA SER A 663 -27.36 50.24 14.21
C SER A 663 -27.98 50.93 12.99
N PHE A 664 -29.25 50.69 12.64
CA PHE A 664 -29.85 51.13 11.37
C PHE A 664 -29.69 52.64 11.12
N ALA A 665 -30.00 53.45 12.13
CA ALA A 665 -29.90 54.91 12.06
C ALA A 665 -28.45 55.44 11.95
N LEU A 666 -27.43 54.62 12.24
CA LEU A 666 -26.02 55.02 12.16
C LEU A 666 -25.46 54.96 10.74
N GLY A 667 -26.08 54.15 9.87
CA GLY A 667 -25.60 53.89 8.51
C GLY A 667 -24.49 52.85 8.43
N LYS A 668 -24.23 52.35 7.23
CA LYS A 668 -23.37 51.18 6.94
C LYS A 668 -21.94 51.38 7.43
N ALA A 669 -21.29 52.48 7.03
CA ALA A 669 -19.88 52.72 7.36
C ALA A 669 -19.62 52.81 8.88
N ARG A 670 -20.47 53.53 9.62
CA ARG A 670 -20.33 53.66 11.08
C ARG A 670 -20.67 52.36 11.82
N SER A 671 -21.63 51.60 11.31
CA SER A 671 -21.99 50.29 11.87
C SER A 671 -20.82 49.30 11.76
N LEU A 672 -20.17 49.23 10.59
CA LEU A 672 -18.98 48.40 10.39
C LEU A 672 -17.84 48.77 11.34
N GLN A 673 -17.52 50.07 11.48
CA GLN A 673 -16.50 50.53 12.43
C GLN A 673 -16.81 50.12 13.86
N ARG A 674 -18.09 50.18 14.25
CA ARG A 674 -18.54 49.80 15.60
C ARG A 674 -18.41 48.30 15.85
N TRP A 675 -18.84 47.47 14.91
CA TRP A 675 -18.71 46.02 15.05
C TRP A 675 -17.26 45.57 15.03
N ASP A 676 -16.42 46.24 14.25
CA ASP A 676 -14.99 46.03 14.27
C ASP A 676 -14.39 46.40 15.63
N ALA A 677 -14.76 47.55 16.21
CA ALA A 677 -14.32 47.92 17.55
C ALA A 677 -14.75 46.90 18.61
N LEU A 678 -16.00 46.43 18.55
CA LEU A 678 -16.50 45.38 19.44
C LEU A 678 -15.72 44.07 19.27
N ALA A 679 -15.49 43.63 18.04
CA ALA A 679 -14.73 42.43 17.73
C ALA A 679 -13.29 42.52 18.29
N HIS A 680 -12.61 43.65 18.13
CA HIS A 680 -11.28 43.86 18.69
C HIS A 680 -11.27 43.81 20.23
N GLN A 681 -12.29 44.37 20.90
CA GLN A 681 -12.38 44.33 22.36
C GLN A 681 -12.54 42.91 22.94
N LEU A 682 -13.10 41.99 22.15
CA LEU A 682 -13.39 40.61 22.56
C LEU A 682 -12.43 39.58 21.98
N ALA A 683 -11.63 39.92 20.96
CA ALA A 683 -10.74 38.99 20.24
C ALA A 683 -9.72 38.27 21.12
N GLY A 684 -9.26 38.91 22.21
CA GLY A 684 -8.32 38.30 23.16
C GLY A 684 -8.95 37.32 24.16
N LEU A 685 -10.28 37.15 24.14
CA LEU A 685 -10.98 36.26 25.06
C LEU A 685 -11.10 34.84 24.46
N PRO A 686 -10.76 33.80 25.23
CA PRO A 686 -10.87 32.43 24.76
C PRO A 686 -12.32 32.09 24.42
N GLY A 687 -12.53 31.41 23.30
CA GLY A 687 -13.86 30.99 22.86
C GLY A 687 -14.69 32.07 22.15
N PHE A 688 -14.16 33.27 21.89
CA PHE A 688 -14.91 34.28 21.11
C PHE A 688 -15.11 33.83 19.65
N GLY A 689 -16.37 33.72 19.25
CA GLY A 689 -16.80 33.24 17.93
C GLY A 689 -17.00 34.32 16.86
N GLY A 690 -16.88 35.60 17.23
CA GLY A 690 -17.07 36.75 16.32
C GLY A 690 -18.37 37.54 16.57
N VAL A 691 -18.66 38.48 15.67
CA VAL A 691 -19.88 39.29 15.68
C VAL A 691 -20.80 38.84 14.55
N VAL A 692 -22.07 38.59 14.83
CA VAL A 692 -23.08 38.21 13.84
C VAL A 692 -24.13 39.31 13.74
N VAL A 693 -24.39 39.81 12.54
CA VAL A 693 -25.23 40.98 12.32
C VAL A 693 -26.63 40.56 11.86
N GLN A 694 -27.64 41.14 12.49
CA GLN A 694 -29.06 40.93 12.17
C GLN A 694 -29.68 42.26 11.72
N SER A 695 -30.09 42.48 10.48
CA SER A 695 -30.19 41.59 9.32
C SER A 695 -29.36 42.08 8.13
N TRP A 696 -29.03 41.19 7.21
CA TRP A 696 -28.40 41.54 5.93
C TRP A 696 -29.30 42.45 5.08
N GLU A 697 -30.60 42.17 5.07
CA GLU A 697 -31.60 42.92 4.33
C GLU A 697 -31.65 44.39 4.78
N ASP A 698 -31.78 44.63 6.10
CA ASP A 698 -31.79 46.00 6.65
C ASP A 698 -30.42 46.69 6.48
N TYR A 699 -29.31 45.94 6.54
CA TYR A 699 -28.00 46.52 6.26
C TYR A 699 -27.93 47.10 4.86
N ARG A 700 -28.48 46.42 3.84
CA ARG A 700 -28.50 46.93 2.46
C ARG A 700 -29.32 48.22 2.32
N GLU A 701 -30.38 48.36 3.10
CA GLU A 701 -31.26 49.54 3.09
C GLU A 701 -30.75 50.70 3.95
N ALA A 702 -29.86 50.44 4.91
CA ALA A 702 -29.24 51.48 5.73
C ALA A 702 -28.48 52.51 4.88
N ARG A 703 -28.48 53.77 5.35
CA ARG A 703 -27.76 54.86 4.68
C ARG A 703 -26.26 54.51 4.57
N PRO A 704 -25.56 54.90 3.48
CA PRO A 704 -24.13 54.63 3.30
C PRO A 704 -23.25 55.02 4.50
#